data_AF-A0AAD3HR82-F1
#
_entry.id   AF-A0AAD3HR82-F1
#
_cell.length_a   1.000
_cell.length_b   1.000
_cell.length_c   1.000
_cell.angle_alpha   90.00
_cell.angle_beta   90.00
_cell.angle_gamma   90.00
#
_symmetry.space_group_name_H-M   'P 1'
#
loop_
_entity.id
_entity.type
_entity.pdbx_description
1 polymer ?
#
loop_
_entity_poly.entity_id
_entity_poly.type
_entity_poly.pdbx_seq_one_letter_code
_entity_poly.pdbx_strand_id
1 'polypeptide(L)'
;MLSRLRLPLRCFTHSLRCHGASSISPAYTTICSSETESREPSNRKLEPDVFRSSGNAASAWAWKEWFRSSETCQLNIKRDFAGAARPGIEGRNTPGIRFNGNIIRDLPTLLEKAEARAGAWHPSDLHTAFGIAVKLPCQGADDAKLLHRVLSVLSAAYLPHVPNLAQPHLCTIPLWACAKADYWDRQLVTALLGRLAWDGGRLLVQASGQEHANLWWAMSKAPNEVVMEADGLLHASAIFVRNMSAQQLNSQDCSNILLACARLQRRQEHLLQHLAACLVQQLPSAKCQALANTLYTLAVLGCSGGEYAAAVQQLCSELRQRLMGPSARSFVPQDLSSILWALERLRPNGREELVQALAAECKRRSFAGFNPQGLSNAAWALAKMGCGEAFASSGHQQQDWFKAAAIAASAPGAMSGANAQEWSNLLYAFALLRHRPGPGLLQAVQAEVHLEVLHNSANSQDCASLLWSLAILGLHEQRLVDVLGERLGELLQGVSKGKEGLSEQGLTNSLWALAVMGPDVLSRHSGLVKGLLREVVRRWEQEGKAIFEREELVQLWQVQQELGHMSSGRGSGKQLSRILAAADGERSTSLLCAMEHAVETRRVADDNTASPIQEQLTQTLAQLQRQLASSPALVGQTASMSNKNASSNVTGSTTTGPTILSIQQKRQVDGISGCVHIVLEVEGGRRMAVEIYGPLNFLACHRHPKTGPTKLRDRQLERVFGAGNVVSVPYWDWSKLRGPKAREQYMARLLGLALPGQK
;
A
#
# COMPACT_ATOMS: atom_id res chain seq x y z
N MET A 1 -28.99 -36.20 42.72
CA MET A 1 -28.62 -35.01 43.51
C MET A 1 -27.88 -34.05 42.60
N LEU A 2 -28.44 -33.17 41.76
CA LEU A 2 -29.72 -32.46 41.65
C LEU A 2 -30.10 -31.59 42.86
N SER A 3 -29.81 -30.29 42.73
CA SER A 3 -30.58 -29.16 43.25
C SER A 3 -30.39 -28.00 42.24
N ARG A 4 -31.13 -27.95 41.13
CA ARG A 4 -32.50 -27.41 40.96
C ARG A 4 -32.64 -25.97 41.50
N LEU A 5 -32.85 -25.00 40.60
CA LEU A 5 -34.21 -24.59 40.20
C LEU A 5 -34.19 -23.69 38.94
N ARG A 6 -35.19 -23.93 38.10
CA ARG A 6 -35.49 -23.34 36.79
C ARG A 6 -36.40 -22.11 36.96
N LEU A 7 -36.21 -21.09 36.09
CA LEU A 7 -37.18 -20.29 35.28
C LEU A 7 -38.57 -19.90 35.87
N PRO A 8 -39.17 -18.73 35.51
CA PRO A 8 -39.47 -18.43 34.10
C PRO A 8 -39.51 -16.96 33.63
N LEU A 9 -39.37 -16.83 32.30
CA LEU A 9 -39.88 -15.74 31.47
C LEU A 9 -41.39 -15.53 31.72
N ARG A 10 -41.81 -14.28 31.95
CA ARG A 10 -43.15 -13.78 31.60
C ARG A 10 -43.07 -12.34 31.11
N CYS A 11 -43.48 -12.17 29.86
CA CYS A 11 -43.96 -10.92 29.30
C CYS A 11 -45.14 -10.40 30.12
N PHE A 12 -45.16 -9.11 30.42
CA PHE A 12 -46.39 -8.38 30.71
C PHE A 12 -46.35 -7.03 30.00
N THR A 13 -47.17 -6.94 28.97
CA THR A 13 -47.66 -5.72 28.35
C THR A 13 -48.67 -5.05 29.27
N HIS A 14 -48.49 -3.77 29.59
CA HIS A 14 -49.60 -2.92 30.03
C HIS A 14 -49.52 -1.52 29.42
N SER A 15 -50.31 -1.37 28.36
CA SER A 15 -51.23 -0.25 28.06
C SER A 15 -51.28 0.88 29.09
N LEU A 16 -50.97 2.10 28.62
CA LEU A 16 -51.71 3.30 29.03
C LEU A 16 -52.17 4.03 27.76
N ARG A 17 -53.49 4.05 27.60
CA ARG A 17 -54.25 4.77 26.59
C ARG A 17 -54.41 6.24 27.00
N CYS A 18 -54.27 7.10 25.99
CA CYS A 18 -55.11 8.24 25.61
C CYS A 18 -55.41 9.34 26.64
N HIS A 19 -55.20 10.58 26.23
CA HIS A 19 -56.17 11.67 25.96
C HIS A 19 -55.31 12.87 25.48
N GLY A 20 -55.57 13.61 24.41
CA GLY A 20 -56.69 13.71 23.51
C GLY A 20 -56.70 15.14 22.95
N ALA A 21 -56.93 15.27 21.64
CA ALA A 21 -57.43 16.44 20.92
C ALA A 21 -56.44 17.64 20.81
N SER A 22 -56.35 18.44 19.75
CA SER A 22 -57.05 18.68 18.48
C SER A 22 -56.39 20.00 17.98
N SER A 23 -56.25 20.42 16.73
CA SER A 23 -56.86 20.14 15.44
C SER A 23 -56.25 21.14 14.44
N ILE A 24 -56.16 20.78 13.17
CA ILE A 24 -56.61 21.53 11.97
C ILE A 24 -55.78 21.05 10.77
N SER A 25 -56.45 20.24 9.95
CA SER A 25 -56.19 19.89 8.55
C SER A 25 -57.00 20.91 7.68
N PRO A 26 -57.09 20.88 6.32
CA PRO A 26 -56.73 19.78 5.43
C PRO A 26 -56.23 20.11 4.00
N ALA A 27 -55.99 18.99 3.27
CA ALA A 27 -56.45 18.70 1.91
C ALA A 27 -55.32 18.63 0.84
N TYR A 28 -55.23 17.65 -0.07
CA TYR A 28 -56.23 16.73 -0.64
C TYR A 28 -55.59 15.36 -1.02
N THR A 29 -56.10 14.30 -0.41
CA THR A 29 -56.73 13.08 -0.98
C THR A 29 -56.20 12.36 -2.24
N THR A 30 -56.02 11.03 -2.09
CA THR A 30 -56.71 9.89 -2.77
C THR A 30 -55.69 8.81 -3.22
N ILE A 31 -55.48 7.70 -2.48
CA ILE A 31 -56.26 6.42 -2.44
C ILE A 31 -56.17 5.68 -3.80
N CYS A 32 -55.77 4.40 -3.95
CA CYS A 32 -56.03 3.21 -3.15
C CYS A 32 -54.96 2.12 -3.41
N SER A 33 -54.62 1.36 -2.38
CA SER A 33 -54.09 0.00 -2.46
C SER A 33 -55.01 -0.87 -1.62
N SER A 34 -55.34 -2.08 -2.09
CA SER A 34 -55.95 -3.13 -1.28
C SER A 34 -55.05 -4.37 -1.28
N GLU A 35 -54.47 -4.61 -0.10
CA GLU A 35 -54.33 -5.89 0.63
C GLU A 35 -54.10 -7.19 -0.17
N THR A 36 -53.03 -7.93 0.11
CA THR A 36 -52.96 -8.91 1.22
C THR A 36 -51.63 -9.69 1.20
N GLU A 37 -51.04 -9.75 2.40
CA GLU A 37 -50.29 -10.86 3.00
C GLU A 37 -49.05 -11.51 2.35
N SER A 38 -47.97 -11.40 3.15
CA SER A 38 -47.04 -12.45 3.57
C SER A 38 -45.63 -12.46 2.96
N ARG A 39 -44.67 -12.52 3.88
CA ARG A 39 -43.23 -12.88 3.79
C ARG A 39 -42.24 -11.73 3.94
N GLU A 40 -41.34 -11.98 4.89
CA GLU A 40 -40.20 -11.19 5.39
C GLU A 40 -39.35 -10.54 4.28
N PRO A 41 -38.80 -9.32 4.47
CA PRO A 41 -37.79 -8.81 3.55
C PRO A 41 -36.38 -9.11 4.06
N SER A 42 -35.73 -9.96 3.28
CA SER A 42 -34.29 -10.09 3.08
C SER A 42 -33.59 -8.73 2.89
N ASN A 43 -32.46 -8.54 3.57
CA ASN A 43 -31.46 -7.50 3.31
C ASN A 43 -30.98 -7.53 1.84
N ARG A 44 -31.53 -6.67 0.99
CA ARG A 44 -30.96 -6.34 -0.32
C ARG A 44 -29.77 -5.41 -0.13
N LYS A 45 -28.57 -5.93 -0.36
CA LYS A 45 -27.40 -5.11 -0.69
C LYS A 45 -27.66 -4.44 -2.04
N LEU A 46 -27.66 -3.11 -2.04
CA LEU A 46 -27.59 -2.29 -3.24
C LEU A 46 -26.21 -2.49 -3.87
N GLU A 47 -26.16 -3.11 -5.04
CA GLU A 47 -25.02 -3.02 -5.96
C GLU A 47 -25.02 -1.63 -6.63
N PRO A 48 -23.86 -0.99 -6.80
CA PRO A 48 -23.71 0.09 -7.77
C PRO A 48 -23.20 -0.48 -9.10
N ASP A 49 -24.12 -0.61 -10.05
CA ASP A 49 -23.78 -0.55 -11.48
C ASP A 49 -23.35 0.88 -11.86
N VAL A 50 -22.64 0.97 -13.00
CA VAL A 50 -22.20 2.19 -13.73
C VAL A 50 -20.76 2.66 -13.45
N PHE A 51 -19.79 2.00 -14.11
CA PHE A 51 -18.87 2.56 -15.12
C PHE A 51 -17.91 1.44 -15.59
N ARG A 52 -18.24 0.77 -16.70
CA ARG A 52 -17.35 -0.13 -17.43
C ARG A 52 -16.86 0.59 -18.69
N SER A 53 -15.59 0.96 -18.73
CA SER A 53 -14.86 1.11 -19.99
C SER A 53 -13.40 0.69 -19.78
N SER A 54 -13.02 -0.35 -20.53
CA SER A 54 -11.68 -0.82 -20.88
C SER A 54 -10.49 -0.20 -20.12
N GLY A 55 -10.25 -0.69 -18.91
CA GLY A 55 -9.02 -0.47 -18.13
C GLY A 55 -8.60 -1.81 -17.53
N ASN A 56 -7.35 -2.19 -17.73
CA ASN A 56 -6.81 -3.52 -17.49
C ASN A 56 -7.04 -3.99 -16.04
N ALA A 57 -7.76 -5.11 -15.86
CA ALA A 57 -8.17 -5.64 -14.55
C ALA A 57 -6.98 -6.00 -13.62
N ALA A 58 -5.78 -6.17 -14.17
CA ALA A 58 -4.54 -6.44 -13.42
C ALA A 58 -4.18 -5.33 -12.42
N SER A 59 -4.57 -4.07 -12.67
CA SER A 59 -4.34 -2.94 -11.74
C SER A 59 -5.56 -2.56 -10.91
N ALA A 60 -6.66 -3.32 -10.96
CA ALA A 60 -7.79 -3.21 -10.02
C ALA A 60 -7.89 -4.44 -9.09
N TRP A 61 -7.17 -5.52 -9.42
CA TRP A 61 -7.21 -6.80 -8.73
C TRP A 61 -6.29 -6.93 -7.49
N ALA A 62 -5.07 -6.38 -7.49
CA ALA A 62 -4.16 -6.32 -6.32
C ALA A 62 -4.68 -5.49 -5.10
N TRP A 63 -5.96 -5.12 -5.08
CA TRP A 63 -6.46 -3.95 -4.35
C TRP A 63 -7.52 -4.24 -3.29
N LYS A 64 -8.30 -5.34 -3.38
CA LYS A 64 -9.41 -5.60 -2.44
C LYS A 64 -9.00 -6.36 -1.18
N GLU A 65 -8.02 -7.27 -1.24
CA GLU A 65 -7.64 -8.13 -0.10
C GLU A 65 -6.38 -7.72 0.66
N TRP A 66 -5.43 -7.02 0.02
CA TRP A 66 -4.36 -6.31 0.73
C TRP A 66 -4.95 -5.40 1.83
N PHE A 67 -6.16 -4.90 1.64
CA PHE A 67 -6.89 -4.09 2.62
C PHE A 67 -7.49 -4.87 3.80
N ARG A 68 -7.88 -6.15 3.66
CA ARG A 68 -8.46 -6.94 4.75
C ARG A 68 -7.40 -7.55 5.67
N SER A 69 -6.25 -7.94 5.13
CA SER A 69 -5.16 -8.53 5.91
C SER A 69 -4.16 -7.50 6.47
N SER A 70 -4.13 -6.27 5.92
CA SER A 70 -3.27 -5.20 6.45
C SER A 70 -3.88 -4.41 7.61
N GLU A 71 -5.16 -4.60 7.93
CA GLU A 71 -5.78 -4.00 9.13
C GLU A 71 -5.14 -4.50 10.43
N THR A 72 -4.57 -5.71 10.43
CA THR A 72 -3.90 -6.31 11.61
C THR A 72 -2.40 -5.99 11.70
N CYS A 73 -1.68 -5.83 10.59
CA CYS A 73 -0.23 -5.55 10.60
C CYS A 73 0.15 -4.05 10.61
N GLN A 74 -0.77 -3.13 10.31
CA GLN A 74 -0.46 -1.68 10.22
C GLN A 74 -0.34 -0.96 11.57
N LEU A 75 -0.54 -1.65 12.70
CA LEU A 75 -0.65 -1.03 14.02
C LEU A 75 0.61 -1.15 14.87
N ASN A 76 1.80 -0.93 14.31
CA ASN A 76 2.99 -0.59 15.10
C ASN A 76 2.96 0.89 15.55
N ILE A 77 1.83 1.33 16.11
CA ILE A 77 1.65 2.69 16.63
C ILE A 77 2.50 2.94 17.90
N LYS A 78 2.98 1.87 18.55
CA LYS A 78 3.66 1.98 19.85
C LYS A 78 5.00 2.71 19.77
N ARG A 79 5.79 2.58 18.70
CA ARG A 79 7.19 3.04 18.71
C ARG A 79 7.35 4.55 18.40
N ASP A 80 7.00 5.08 17.24
CA ASP A 80 7.69 6.31 16.78
C ASP A 80 6.83 7.55 16.59
N PHE A 81 6.23 7.99 17.69
CA PHE A 81 5.79 9.38 17.84
C PHE A 81 6.60 10.12 18.91
N ALA A 82 7.88 9.77 19.02
CA ALA A 82 8.85 10.74 19.48
C ALA A 82 8.86 11.84 18.41
N GLY A 83 8.35 13.04 18.75
CA GLY A 83 8.62 14.20 17.93
C GLY A 83 10.13 14.24 17.71
N ALA A 84 10.56 14.23 16.46
CA ALA A 84 11.97 14.26 16.11
C ALA A 84 12.66 15.32 16.97
N ALA A 85 13.63 14.88 17.78
CA ALA A 85 14.69 15.76 18.19
C ALA A 85 15.22 16.39 16.89
N ARG A 86 15.18 17.72 16.81
CA ARG A 86 15.67 18.46 15.64
C ARG A 86 17.07 17.94 15.32
N PRO A 87 17.33 17.40 14.12
CA PRO A 87 18.68 17.05 13.74
C PRO A 87 19.48 18.33 13.46
N GLY A 88 20.66 18.44 14.06
CA GLY A 88 21.77 19.26 13.58
C GLY A 88 21.58 20.78 13.62
N ILE A 89 21.75 21.39 14.79
CA ILE A 89 22.54 22.62 14.88
C ILE A 89 23.69 22.31 15.84
N GLU A 90 24.82 21.89 15.27
CA GLU A 90 26.07 21.82 16.00
C GLU A 90 26.40 23.22 16.56
N GLY A 91 26.74 23.25 17.85
CA GLY A 91 27.49 24.34 18.47
C GLY A 91 26.79 25.69 18.60
N ARG A 92 25.69 25.80 19.37
CA ARG A 92 25.35 27.06 20.06
C ARG A 92 24.69 26.80 21.42
N ASN A 93 25.28 27.40 22.46
CA ASN A 93 24.80 27.49 23.85
C ASN A 93 23.30 27.25 24.03
N THR A 94 22.92 26.08 24.57
CA THR A 94 21.56 25.86 25.07
C THR A 94 21.33 26.82 26.25
N PRO A 95 20.36 27.74 26.19
CA PRO A 95 20.05 28.59 27.33
C PRO A 95 19.54 27.70 28.46
N GLY A 96 20.28 27.64 29.57
CA GLY A 96 19.90 26.80 30.70
C GLY A 96 18.55 27.22 31.31
N ILE A 97 17.83 26.25 31.86
CA ILE A 97 16.49 26.45 32.41
C ILE A 97 16.61 26.93 33.85
N ARG A 98 15.98 28.07 34.17
CA ARG A 98 15.93 28.57 35.55
C ARG A 98 15.07 27.67 36.41
N PHE A 99 15.61 27.20 37.53
CA PHE A 99 14.92 26.35 38.50
C PHE A 99 15.51 26.59 39.90
N ASN A 100 14.64 26.92 40.88
CA ASN A 100 15.04 27.20 42.27
C ASN A 100 16.26 28.15 42.39
N GLY A 101 16.21 29.28 41.68
CA GLY A 101 17.28 30.28 41.67
C GLY A 101 18.56 29.88 40.91
N ASN A 102 18.62 28.68 40.33
CA ASN A 102 19.77 28.14 39.61
C ASN A 102 19.48 28.01 38.11
N ILE A 103 20.52 27.86 37.29
CA ILE A 103 20.41 27.57 35.86
C ILE A 103 20.80 26.10 35.63
N ILE A 104 19.85 25.27 35.21
CA ILE A 104 20.05 23.85 34.90
C ILE A 104 20.31 23.70 33.40
N ARG A 105 21.45 23.12 33.03
CA ARG A 105 21.87 22.96 31.63
C ARG A 105 21.92 21.52 31.15
N ASP A 106 22.04 20.58 32.09
CA ASP A 106 22.25 19.16 31.83
C ASP A 106 21.66 18.29 32.95
N LEU A 107 21.53 16.99 32.66
CA LEU A 107 20.97 16.00 33.58
C LEU A 107 21.84 15.78 34.83
N PRO A 108 23.20 15.75 34.77
CA PRO A 108 24.03 15.61 35.97
C PRO A 108 23.78 16.73 36.99
N THR A 109 23.72 17.97 36.54
CA THR A 109 23.44 19.13 37.42
C THR A 109 22.06 19.02 38.07
N LEU A 110 21.06 18.54 37.32
CA LEU A 110 19.72 18.32 37.87
C LEU A 110 19.72 17.18 38.90
N LEU A 111 20.43 16.09 38.61
CA LEU A 111 20.54 14.94 39.51
C LEU A 111 21.19 15.34 40.83
N GLU A 112 22.33 16.02 40.80
CA GLU A 112 23.05 16.47 42.00
C GLU A 112 22.14 17.28 42.92
N LYS A 113 21.37 18.22 42.35
CA LYS A 113 20.43 19.05 43.10
C LYS A 113 19.25 18.24 43.65
N ALA A 114 18.75 17.28 42.88
CA ALA A 114 17.66 16.41 43.32
C ALA A 114 18.13 15.50 44.47
N GLU A 115 19.29 14.86 44.36
CA GLU A 115 19.86 14.01 45.41
C GLU A 115 20.14 14.80 46.70
N ALA A 116 20.60 16.05 46.58
CA ALA A 116 20.89 16.89 47.74
C ALA A 116 19.63 17.34 48.51
N ARG A 117 18.50 17.56 47.82
CA ARG A 117 17.41 18.36 48.40
C ARG A 117 15.98 18.08 47.93
N ALA A 118 15.74 17.12 47.04
CA ALA A 118 14.41 16.87 46.47
C ALA A 118 13.35 16.58 47.55
N GLY A 119 13.70 15.87 48.63
CA GLY A 119 12.77 15.59 49.73
C GLY A 119 12.29 16.83 50.52
N ALA A 120 12.93 17.98 50.33
CA ALA A 120 12.53 19.25 50.95
C ALA A 120 11.85 20.23 49.96
N TRP A 121 11.68 19.83 48.69
CA TRP A 121 11.08 20.67 47.67
C TRP A 121 9.55 20.69 47.80
N HIS A 122 8.93 21.82 47.43
CA HIS A 122 7.48 21.88 47.33
C HIS A 122 7.01 21.00 46.16
N PRO A 123 5.78 20.43 46.17
CA PRO A 123 5.24 19.70 45.02
C PRO A 123 5.30 20.50 43.70
N SER A 124 5.17 21.82 43.77
CA SER A 124 5.34 22.71 42.62
C SER A 124 6.76 22.67 42.02
N ASP A 125 7.79 22.53 42.84
CA ASP A 125 9.16 22.44 42.36
C ASP A 125 9.46 21.05 41.82
N LEU A 126 8.96 20.01 42.50
CA LEU A 126 9.13 18.62 42.07
C LEU A 126 8.47 18.35 40.71
N HIS A 127 7.22 18.77 40.49
CA HIS A 127 6.59 18.58 39.17
C HIS A 127 7.31 19.39 38.07
N THR A 128 7.84 20.57 38.41
CA THR A 128 8.65 21.38 37.48
C THR A 128 9.93 20.64 37.14
N ALA A 129 10.60 20.03 38.12
CA ALA A 129 11.80 19.23 37.91
C ALA A 129 11.55 18.02 36.99
N PHE A 130 10.42 17.31 37.14
CA PHE A 130 9.98 16.28 36.19
C PHE A 130 9.90 16.83 34.76
N GLY A 131 9.27 18.00 34.60
CA GLY A 131 9.14 18.65 33.30
C GLY A 131 10.46 19.14 32.70
N ILE A 132 11.40 19.57 33.53
CA ILE A 132 12.75 19.99 33.12
C ILE A 132 13.58 18.79 32.69
N ALA A 133 13.56 17.70 33.46
CA ALA A 133 14.37 16.50 33.21
C ALA A 133 14.21 15.99 31.78
N VAL A 134 12.97 15.91 31.29
CA VAL A 134 12.65 15.41 29.94
C VAL A 134 12.80 16.45 28.82
N LYS A 135 13.15 17.70 29.14
CA LYS A 135 13.45 18.77 28.18
C LYS A 135 14.95 19.00 28.01
N LEU A 136 15.78 18.48 28.91
CA LEU A 136 17.22 18.55 28.80
C LEU A 136 17.70 17.65 27.66
N PRO A 137 18.79 18.02 26.95
CA PRO A 137 19.30 17.24 25.84
C PRO A 137 19.84 15.89 26.33
N CYS A 138 19.51 14.81 25.62
CA CYS A 138 20.07 13.47 25.79
C CYS A 138 20.76 13.05 24.48
N GLN A 139 22.03 12.67 24.55
CA GLN A 139 22.86 12.26 23.41
C GLN A 139 23.36 10.80 23.52
N GLY A 140 22.54 9.89 24.04
CA GLY A 140 22.84 8.45 23.98
C GLY A 140 22.22 7.62 25.09
N ALA A 141 22.64 6.36 25.18
CA ALA A 141 22.15 5.40 26.15
C ALA A 141 22.52 5.73 27.60
N ASP A 142 23.67 6.38 27.83
CA ASP A 142 24.09 6.77 29.18
C ASP A 142 23.27 7.95 29.73
N ASP A 143 22.87 8.88 28.87
CA ASP A 143 21.93 9.95 29.25
C ASP A 143 20.53 9.43 29.55
N ALA A 144 20.09 8.36 28.87
CA ALA A 144 18.81 7.71 29.16
C ALA A 144 18.80 7.08 30.56
N LYS A 145 19.87 6.37 30.93
CA LYS A 145 20.03 5.83 32.30
C LYS A 145 20.07 6.94 33.34
N LEU A 146 20.75 8.04 33.02
CA LEU A 146 20.84 9.19 33.91
C LEU A 146 19.48 9.85 34.11
N LEU A 147 18.70 10.02 33.04
CA LEU A 147 17.32 10.50 33.10
C LEU A 147 16.46 9.58 33.98
N HIS A 148 16.55 8.27 33.81
CA HIS A 148 15.82 7.30 34.66
C HIS A 148 16.21 7.43 36.14
N ARG A 149 17.50 7.66 36.43
CA ARG A 149 17.97 7.90 37.80
C ARG A 149 17.40 9.20 38.38
N VAL A 150 17.41 10.31 37.62
CA VAL A 150 16.77 11.56 38.03
C VAL A 150 15.30 11.34 38.36
N LEU A 151 14.57 10.66 37.46
CA LEU A 151 13.15 10.38 37.68
C LEU A 151 12.91 9.49 38.89
N SER A 152 13.78 8.51 39.17
CA SER A 152 13.69 7.68 40.38
C SER A 152 13.80 8.50 41.66
N VAL A 153 14.78 9.42 41.74
CA VAL A 153 14.96 10.32 42.89
C VAL A 153 13.75 11.24 43.06
N LEU A 154 13.26 11.82 41.96
CA LEU A 154 12.07 12.67 41.99
C LEU A 154 10.82 11.89 42.39
N SER A 155 10.66 10.65 41.92
CA SER A 155 9.52 9.79 42.29
C SER A 155 9.46 9.52 43.78
N ALA A 156 10.60 9.14 44.38
CA ALA A 156 10.69 8.88 45.82
C ALA A 156 10.34 10.14 46.65
N ALA A 157 10.80 11.32 46.22
CA ALA A 157 10.49 12.57 46.88
C ALA A 157 9.03 13.02 46.68
N TYR A 158 8.43 12.73 45.52
CA TYR A 158 7.09 13.21 45.18
C TYR A 158 5.97 12.34 45.78
N LEU A 159 6.19 11.04 45.94
CA LEU A 159 5.19 10.06 46.36
C LEU A 159 4.43 10.45 47.65
N PRO A 160 5.08 10.93 48.74
CA PRO A 160 4.36 11.31 49.97
C PRO A 160 3.39 12.48 49.80
N HIS A 161 3.57 13.31 48.78
CA HIS A 161 2.73 14.48 48.53
C HIS A 161 1.49 14.16 47.70
N VAL A 162 1.48 13.05 46.95
CA VAL A 162 0.44 12.71 45.97
C VAL A 162 -0.99 12.73 46.52
N PRO A 163 -1.28 12.19 47.73
CA PRO A 163 -2.65 12.19 48.26
C PRO A 163 -3.26 13.59 48.45
N ASN A 164 -2.41 14.62 48.66
CA ASN A 164 -2.82 15.98 48.99
C ASN A 164 -2.76 16.94 47.79
N LEU A 165 -2.44 16.47 46.59
CA LEU A 165 -2.34 17.33 45.41
C LEU A 165 -3.70 17.91 45.04
N ALA A 166 -3.81 19.24 45.00
CA ALA A 166 -5.07 19.93 44.75
C ALA A 166 -5.27 20.39 43.30
N GLN A 167 -4.26 20.25 42.43
CA GLN A 167 -4.29 20.77 41.06
C GLN A 167 -3.96 19.66 40.04
N PRO A 168 -4.69 19.57 38.91
CA PRO A 168 -4.53 18.48 37.94
C PRO A 168 -3.14 18.42 37.27
N HIS A 169 -2.50 19.54 36.91
CA HIS A 169 -1.15 19.53 36.32
C HIS A 169 -0.08 18.95 37.23
N LEU A 170 -0.24 19.03 38.55
CA LEU A 170 0.65 18.38 39.51
C LEU A 170 0.62 16.85 39.37
N CYS A 171 -0.44 16.29 38.80
CA CYS A 171 -0.52 14.87 38.46
C CYS A 171 -0.13 14.58 37.01
N THR A 172 -0.60 15.39 36.06
CA THR A 172 -0.45 15.08 34.62
C THR A 172 0.95 15.36 34.07
N ILE A 173 1.70 16.33 34.62
CA ILE A 173 3.08 16.62 34.18
C ILE A 173 4.05 15.48 34.55
N PRO A 174 4.05 14.94 35.78
CA PRO A 174 4.88 13.77 36.10
C PRO A 174 4.52 12.55 35.24
N LEU A 175 3.23 12.27 35.01
CA LEU A 175 2.80 11.18 34.11
C LEU A 175 3.31 11.39 32.68
N TRP A 176 3.23 12.63 32.17
CA TRP A 176 3.79 13.00 30.87
C TRP A 176 5.31 12.84 30.83
N ALA A 177 6.02 13.20 31.90
CA ALA A 177 7.47 13.03 31.99
C ALA A 177 7.87 11.54 32.00
N CYS A 178 7.16 10.71 32.77
CA CYS A 178 7.33 9.24 32.76
C CYS A 178 7.19 8.68 31.35
N ALA A 179 6.13 9.08 30.63
CA ALA A 179 5.89 8.66 29.24
C ALA A 179 6.95 9.19 28.24
N LYS A 180 7.52 10.38 28.47
CA LYS A 180 8.60 10.93 27.64
C LYS A 180 9.92 10.20 27.82
N ALA A 181 10.21 9.77 29.05
CA ALA A 181 11.43 9.06 29.40
C ALA A 181 11.33 7.54 29.18
N ASP A 182 10.14 7.03 28.88
CA ASP A 182 9.81 5.60 28.91
C ASP A 182 10.22 4.95 30.25
N TYR A 183 9.92 5.65 31.34
CA TYR A 183 10.23 5.24 32.70
C TYR A 183 8.98 5.30 33.57
N TRP A 184 8.53 4.14 34.05
CA TRP A 184 7.24 3.96 34.70
C TRP A 184 7.41 3.46 36.12
N ASP A 185 7.71 4.37 37.06
CA ASP A 185 7.70 4.06 38.48
C ASP A 185 6.28 3.64 38.91
N ARG A 186 6.10 2.35 39.19
CA ARG A 186 4.80 1.75 39.43
C ARG A 186 4.07 2.37 40.62
N GLN A 187 4.80 2.68 41.70
CA GLN A 187 4.21 3.24 42.91
C GLN A 187 3.73 4.66 42.67
N LEU A 188 4.58 5.49 42.07
CA LEU A 188 4.21 6.86 41.74
C LEU A 188 3.05 6.90 40.74
N VAL A 189 3.14 6.16 39.64
CA VAL A 189 2.13 6.18 38.57
C VAL A 189 0.77 5.74 39.11
N THR A 190 0.70 4.65 39.87
CA THR A 190 -0.55 4.20 40.50
C THR A 190 -1.10 5.24 41.47
N ALA A 191 -0.24 5.88 42.29
CA ALA A 191 -0.68 6.93 43.20
C ALA A 191 -1.24 8.16 42.45
N LEU A 192 -0.58 8.60 41.36
CA LEU A 192 -1.01 9.75 40.57
C LEU A 192 -2.33 9.47 39.83
N LEU A 193 -2.48 8.29 39.23
CA LEU A 193 -3.73 7.86 38.59
C LEU A 193 -4.85 7.74 39.62
N GLY A 194 -4.58 7.14 40.78
CA GLY A 194 -5.52 7.05 41.90
C GLY A 194 -5.95 8.43 42.41
N ARG A 195 -5.01 9.38 42.49
CA ARG A 195 -5.31 10.76 42.89
C ARG A 195 -6.20 11.47 41.88
N LEU A 196 -5.95 11.29 40.58
CA LEU A 196 -6.79 11.85 39.51
C LEU A 196 -8.19 11.23 39.50
N ALA A 197 -8.33 9.95 39.86
CA ALA A 197 -9.61 9.24 39.94
C ALA A 197 -10.39 9.51 41.24
N TRP A 198 -9.72 9.97 42.29
CA TRP A 198 -10.32 10.17 43.62
C TRP A 198 -11.50 11.14 43.60
N ASP A 199 -12.49 10.90 44.46
CA ASP A 199 -13.68 11.74 44.66
C ASP A 199 -14.42 12.03 43.34
N GLY A 200 -14.71 10.95 42.61
CA GLY A 200 -15.42 10.99 41.34
C GLY A 200 -14.63 11.67 40.21
N GLY A 201 -13.31 11.78 40.34
CA GLY A 201 -12.47 12.49 39.38
C GLY A 201 -12.58 14.01 39.50
N ARG A 202 -12.77 14.55 40.70
CA ARG A 202 -12.87 16.01 40.93
C ARG A 202 -11.73 16.81 40.27
N LEU A 203 -10.51 16.27 40.29
CA LEU A 203 -9.37 16.91 39.62
C LEU A 203 -9.50 16.92 38.10
N LEU A 204 -10.13 15.90 37.49
CA LEU A 204 -10.43 15.90 36.06
C LEU A 204 -11.49 16.94 35.69
N VAL A 205 -12.47 17.20 36.56
CA VAL A 205 -13.48 18.26 36.33
C VAL A 205 -12.81 19.64 36.22
N GLN A 206 -11.78 19.87 37.04
CA GLN A 206 -11.03 21.13 37.08
C GLN A 206 -9.93 21.21 36.01
N ALA A 207 -9.64 20.11 35.31
CA ALA A 207 -8.55 20.03 34.37
C ALA A 207 -8.86 20.85 33.11
N SER A 208 -7.87 21.58 32.65
CA SER A 208 -7.82 22.23 31.35
C SER A 208 -7.71 21.21 30.21
N GLY A 209 -8.00 21.65 28.99
CA GLY A 209 -7.78 20.84 27.78
C GLY A 209 -6.36 20.28 27.67
N GLN A 210 -5.36 21.09 28.06
CA GLN A 210 -3.95 20.68 28.07
C GLN A 210 -3.66 19.56 29.07
N GLU A 211 -4.23 19.62 30.28
CA GLU A 211 -4.03 18.59 31.30
C GLU A 211 -4.68 17.26 30.87
N HIS A 212 -5.87 17.31 30.26
CA HIS A 212 -6.45 16.13 29.61
C HIS A 212 -5.55 15.60 28.48
N ALA A 213 -5.07 16.47 27.59
CA ALA A 213 -4.20 16.07 26.50
C ALA A 213 -2.90 15.41 26.99
N ASN A 214 -2.31 15.91 28.09
CA ASN A 214 -1.14 15.32 28.73
C ASN A 214 -1.45 13.92 29.29
N LEU A 215 -2.59 13.74 29.96
CA LEU A 215 -3.02 12.43 30.46
C LEU A 215 -3.20 11.43 29.32
N TRP A 216 -3.96 11.79 28.29
CA TRP A 216 -4.19 10.95 27.12
C TRP A 216 -2.88 10.61 26.39
N TRP A 217 -2.01 11.60 26.20
CA TRP A 217 -0.71 11.38 25.59
C TRP A 217 0.16 10.43 26.42
N ALA A 218 0.21 10.61 27.74
CA ALA A 218 0.96 9.73 28.64
C ALA A 218 0.46 8.29 28.56
N MET A 219 -0.86 8.09 28.66
CA MET A 219 -1.45 6.75 28.57
C MET A 219 -1.23 6.11 27.20
N SER A 220 -1.21 6.90 26.11
CA SER A 220 -0.89 6.40 24.76
C SER A 220 0.51 5.80 24.61
N LYS A 221 1.40 6.07 25.57
CA LYS A 221 2.79 5.60 25.62
C LYS A 221 3.05 4.65 26.79
N ALA A 222 2.06 4.41 27.63
CA ALA A 222 2.22 3.60 28.82
C ALA A 222 2.24 2.09 28.52
N PRO A 223 2.89 1.28 29.39
CA PRO A 223 2.74 -0.16 29.39
C PRO A 223 1.27 -0.56 29.51
N ASN A 224 0.91 -1.72 28.95
CA ASN A 224 -0.48 -2.16 28.91
C ASN A 224 -1.13 -2.22 30.30
N GLU A 225 -0.37 -2.61 31.32
CA GLU A 225 -0.81 -2.72 32.71
C GLU A 225 -1.23 -1.35 33.26
N VAL A 226 -0.44 -0.30 32.96
CA VAL A 226 -0.75 1.08 33.35
C VAL A 226 -1.99 1.58 32.59
N VAL A 227 -2.11 1.29 31.30
CA VAL A 227 -3.28 1.67 30.49
C VAL A 227 -4.56 1.02 31.02
N MET A 228 -4.50 -0.26 31.43
CA MET A 228 -5.64 -0.97 32.02
C MET A 228 -6.10 -0.32 33.33
N GLU A 229 -5.17 0.07 34.20
CA GLU A 229 -5.51 0.78 35.44
C GLU A 229 -6.11 2.17 35.20
N ALA A 230 -5.70 2.84 34.12
CA ALA A 230 -6.22 4.15 33.75
C ALA A 230 -7.54 4.09 32.95
N ASP A 231 -8.09 2.91 32.65
CA ASP A 231 -9.24 2.78 31.74
C ASP A 231 -10.46 3.60 32.17
N GLY A 232 -10.88 3.45 33.42
CA GLY A 232 -12.00 4.22 33.99
C GLY A 232 -11.71 5.73 34.03
N LEU A 233 -10.46 6.12 34.27
CA LEU A 233 -10.02 7.51 34.28
C LEU A 233 -10.08 8.13 32.87
N LEU A 234 -9.65 7.39 31.85
CA LEU A 234 -9.74 7.81 30.45
C LEU A 234 -11.21 7.94 30.01
N HIS A 235 -12.09 7.04 30.46
CA HIS A 235 -13.52 7.16 30.21
C HIS A 235 -14.12 8.42 30.86
N ALA A 236 -13.82 8.68 32.13
CA ALA A 236 -14.25 9.91 32.81
C ALA A 236 -13.71 11.16 32.11
N SER A 237 -12.43 11.16 31.76
CA SER A 237 -11.81 12.25 30.99
C SER A 237 -12.52 12.48 29.65
N ALA A 238 -12.93 11.44 28.93
CA ALA A 238 -13.64 11.59 27.66
C ALA A 238 -14.98 12.31 27.85
N ILE A 239 -15.70 12.03 28.93
CA ILE A 239 -16.98 12.70 29.25
C ILE A 239 -16.75 14.20 29.48
N PHE A 240 -15.74 14.57 30.27
CA PHE A 240 -15.44 15.99 30.52
C PHE A 240 -14.99 16.73 29.27
N VAL A 241 -14.08 16.13 28.50
CA VAL A 241 -13.58 16.70 27.24
C VAL A 241 -14.71 16.95 26.23
N ARG A 242 -15.72 16.06 26.18
CA ARG A 242 -16.90 16.24 25.31
C ARG A 242 -17.77 17.45 25.68
N ASN A 243 -17.67 17.94 26.91
CA ASN A 243 -18.42 19.09 27.39
C ASN A 243 -17.64 20.41 27.30
N MET A 244 -16.36 20.37 26.91
CA MET A 244 -15.53 21.57 26.73
C MET A 244 -15.77 22.22 25.38
N SER A 245 -15.76 23.56 25.34
CA SER A 245 -15.87 24.31 24.08
C SER A 245 -14.51 24.39 23.35
N ALA A 246 -14.55 24.85 22.09
CA ALA A 246 -13.32 25.13 21.34
C ALA A 246 -12.41 26.15 22.04
N GLN A 247 -12.95 27.12 22.80
CA GLN A 247 -12.10 28.07 23.55
C GLN A 247 -11.32 27.39 24.70
N GLN A 248 -11.84 26.28 25.23
CA GLN A 248 -11.22 25.51 26.32
C GLN A 248 -10.33 24.37 25.80
N LEU A 249 -10.59 23.89 24.58
CA LEU A 249 -9.82 22.87 23.88
C LEU A 249 -9.17 23.46 22.64
N ASN A 250 -7.89 23.83 22.75
CA ASN A 250 -7.17 24.33 21.58
C ASN A 250 -6.86 23.18 20.58
N SER A 251 -6.56 23.54 19.34
CA SER A 251 -6.24 22.57 18.28
C SER A 251 -5.13 21.57 18.63
N GLN A 252 -4.13 21.96 19.43
CA GLN A 252 -3.07 21.04 19.86
C GLN A 252 -3.63 19.99 20.82
N ASP A 253 -4.43 20.41 21.81
CA ASP A 253 -5.06 19.52 22.78
C ASP A 253 -5.95 18.51 22.05
N CYS A 254 -6.79 19.00 21.12
CA CYS A 254 -7.64 18.15 20.28
C CYS A 254 -6.83 17.09 19.53
N SER A 255 -5.79 17.54 18.81
CA SER A 255 -4.96 16.65 18.00
C SER A 255 -4.18 15.63 18.84
N ASN A 256 -3.76 15.99 20.07
CA ASN A 256 -3.03 15.10 20.97
C ASN A 256 -3.94 14.02 21.56
N ILE A 257 -5.16 14.38 21.98
CA ILE A 257 -6.16 13.42 22.48
C ILE A 257 -6.58 12.47 21.35
N LEU A 258 -6.86 13.01 20.16
CA LEU A 258 -7.15 12.22 18.96
C LEU A 258 -6.02 11.22 18.68
N LEU A 259 -4.78 11.69 18.63
CA LEU A 259 -3.64 10.83 18.38
C LEU A 259 -3.45 9.76 19.46
N ALA A 260 -3.73 10.08 20.72
CA ALA A 260 -3.74 9.11 21.80
C ALA A 260 -4.83 8.04 21.61
N CYS A 261 -6.05 8.44 21.20
CA CYS A 261 -7.11 7.50 20.83
C CYS A 261 -6.66 6.55 19.72
N ALA A 262 -5.98 7.06 18.68
CA ALA A 262 -5.39 6.22 17.63
C ALA A 262 -4.38 5.21 18.20
N ARG A 263 -3.46 5.62 19.08
CA ARG A 263 -2.47 4.67 19.65
C ARG A 263 -3.09 3.61 20.54
N LEU A 264 -4.11 4.01 21.29
CA LEU A 264 -4.85 3.14 22.19
C LEU A 264 -5.91 2.31 21.47
N GLN A 265 -6.09 2.50 20.16
CA GLN A 265 -7.15 1.87 19.36
C GLN A 265 -8.55 2.08 19.97
N ARG A 266 -8.78 3.25 20.55
CA ARG A 266 -10.05 3.62 21.20
C ARG A 266 -10.92 4.43 20.26
N ARG A 267 -11.98 3.79 19.76
CA ARG A 267 -12.99 4.43 18.91
C ARG A 267 -14.20 4.87 19.74
N GLN A 268 -14.12 6.06 20.34
CA GLN A 268 -15.26 6.70 21.02
C GLN A 268 -15.87 7.76 20.11
N GLU A 269 -16.87 7.39 19.33
CA GLU A 269 -17.35 8.20 18.20
C GLU A 269 -17.72 9.64 18.57
N HIS A 270 -18.49 9.84 19.64
CA HIS A 270 -18.85 11.18 20.09
C HIS A 270 -17.66 12.03 20.55
N LEU A 271 -16.63 11.42 21.14
CA LEU A 271 -15.40 12.13 21.51
C LEU A 271 -14.63 12.54 20.24
N LEU A 272 -14.45 11.62 19.30
CA LEU A 272 -13.70 11.88 18.07
C LEU A 272 -14.38 12.98 17.22
N GLN A 273 -15.71 12.92 17.09
CA GLN A 273 -16.50 13.94 16.39
C GLN A 273 -16.36 15.30 17.06
N HIS A 274 -16.48 15.36 18.39
CA HIS A 274 -16.35 16.61 19.15
C HIS A 274 -14.97 17.25 18.99
N LEU A 275 -13.90 16.46 19.11
CA LEU A 275 -12.52 16.95 18.97
C LEU A 275 -12.24 17.45 17.55
N ALA A 276 -12.73 16.72 16.53
CA ALA A 276 -12.61 17.16 15.14
C ALA A 276 -13.38 18.47 14.90
N ALA A 277 -14.61 18.59 15.44
CA ALA A 277 -15.42 19.80 15.33
C ALA A 277 -14.78 21.01 16.04
N CYS A 278 -14.25 20.82 17.25
CA CYS A 278 -13.56 21.89 17.99
C CYS A 278 -12.31 22.39 17.23
N LEU A 279 -11.53 21.48 16.67
CA LEU A 279 -10.37 21.85 15.87
C LEU A 279 -10.76 22.58 14.58
N VAL A 280 -11.85 22.15 13.92
CA VAL A 280 -12.39 22.81 12.72
C VAL A 280 -12.82 24.26 13.00
N GLN A 281 -13.36 24.55 14.19
CA GLN A 281 -13.68 25.93 14.59
C GLN A 281 -12.46 26.83 14.77
N GLN A 282 -11.24 26.26 14.78
CA GLN A 282 -9.99 26.97 15.06
C GLN A 282 -8.97 26.90 13.92
N LEU A 283 -9.38 26.40 12.73
CA LEU A 283 -8.49 26.17 11.60
C LEU A 283 -7.52 27.33 11.33
N PRO A 284 -7.94 28.61 11.27
CA PRO A 284 -7.02 29.71 10.94
C PRO A 284 -5.80 29.82 11.86
N SER A 285 -5.94 29.42 13.13
CA SER A 285 -4.89 29.48 14.15
C SER A 285 -4.20 28.13 14.41
N ALA A 286 -4.78 27.03 13.91
CA ALA A 286 -4.28 25.69 14.16
C ALA A 286 -2.90 25.47 13.52
N LYS A 287 -2.01 24.74 14.18
CA LYS A 287 -0.71 24.36 13.61
C LYS A 287 -0.89 23.29 12.53
N CYS A 288 -0.01 23.26 11.53
CA CYS A 288 -0.03 22.24 10.47
C CYS A 288 0.02 20.80 11.03
N GLN A 289 0.82 20.58 12.07
CA GLN A 289 0.87 19.30 12.79
C GLN A 289 -0.49 18.89 13.37
N ALA A 290 -1.28 19.82 13.91
CA ALA A 290 -2.59 19.50 14.48
C ALA A 290 -3.57 19.03 13.39
N LEU A 291 -3.53 19.65 12.20
CA LEU A 291 -4.30 19.22 11.03
C LEU A 291 -3.88 17.81 10.58
N ALA A 292 -2.57 17.58 10.43
CA ALA A 292 -2.02 16.30 10.00
C ALA A 292 -2.36 15.17 10.97
N ASN A 293 -2.13 15.37 12.27
CA ASN A 293 -2.44 14.38 13.31
C ASN A 293 -3.93 14.05 13.38
N THR A 294 -4.80 15.05 13.19
CA THR A 294 -6.25 14.86 13.19
C THR A 294 -6.68 14.01 12.01
N LEU A 295 -6.26 14.38 10.79
CA LEU A 295 -6.60 13.63 9.59
C LEU A 295 -6.05 12.19 9.65
N TYR A 296 -4.81 12.04 10.09
CA TYR A 296 -4.18 10.73 10.32
C TYR A 296 -4.96 9.89 11.35
N THR A 297 -5.35 10.47 12.47
CA THR A 297 -6.13 9.77 13.50
C THR A 297 -7.45 9.25 12.95
N LEU A 298 -8.19 10.10 12.25
CA LEU A 298 -9.47 9.72 11.64
C LEU A 298 -9.28 8.56 10.65
N ALA A 299 -8.19 8.60 9.86
CA ALA A 299 -7.85 7.52 8.94
C ALA A 299 -7.49 6.21 9.66
N VAL A 300 -6.70 6.27 10.74
CA VAL A 300 -6.31 5.09 11.53
C VAL A 300 -7.54 4.42 12.16
N LEU A 301 -8.44 5.20 12.73
CA LEU A 301 -9.62 4.71 13.45
C LEU A 301 -10.81 4.33 12.52
N GLY A 302 -10.62 4.42 11.20
CA GLY A 302 -11.64 4.10 10.21
C GLY A 302 -12.85 5.03 10.26
N CYS A 303 -12.62 6.31 10.57
CA CYS A 303 -13.63 7.37 10.63
C CYS A 303 -13.97 7.91 9.24
N SER A 304 -14.39 7.02 8.33
CA SER A 304 -14.74 7.34 6.93
C SER A 304 -16.26 7.51 6.72
N GLY A 305 -17.07 7.44 7.78
CA GLY A 305 -18.52 7.60 7.73
C GLY A 305 -18.96 9.05 7.45
N GLY A 306 -20.24 9.22 7.09
CA GLY A 306 -20.81 10.52 6.73
C GLY A 306 -20.73 11.56 7.86
N GLU A 307 -20.72 11.10 9.10
CA GLU A 307 -20.60 11.91 10.32
C GLU A 307 -19.25 12.65 10.44
N TYR A 308 -18.18 12.17 9.77
CA TYR A 308 -16.88 12.85 9.73
C TYR A 308 -16.66 13.64 8.43
N ALA A 309 -17.51 13.45 7.41
CA ALA A 309 -17.29 13.97 6.06
C ALA A 309 -17.11 15.50 6.04
N ALA A 310 -17.95 16.24 6.78
CA ALA A 310 -17.87 17.70 6.84
C ALA A 310 -16.55 18.18 7.47
N ALA A 311 -16.10 17.55 8.56
CA ALA A 311 -14.85 17.90 9.22
C ALA A 311 -13.64 17.55 8.35
N VAL A 312 -13.63 16.37 7.73
CA VAL A 312 -12.57 15.95 6.80
C VAL A 312 -12.48 16.89 5.60
N GLN A 313 -13.61 17.31 5.03
CA GLN A 313 -13.63 18.27 3.91
C GLN A 313 -13.05 19.63 4.30
N GLN A 314 -13.42 20.17 5.46
CA GLN A 314 -12.89 21.45 5.95
C GLN A 314 -11.38 21.37 6.23
N LEU A 315 -10.92 20.27 6.83
CA LEU A 315 -9.48 20.00 7.01
C LEU A 315 -8.74 19.94 5.67
N CYS A 316 -9.29 19.24 4.68
CA CYS A 316 -8.68 19.14 3.35
C CYS A 316 -8.62 20.50 2.65
N SER A 317 -9.67 21.31 2.77
CA SER A 317 -9.70 22.67 2.20
C SER A 317 -8.63 23.57 2.82
N GLU A 318 -8.52 23.58 4.15
CA GLU A 318 -7.50 24.36 4.87
C GLU A 318 -6.07 23.90 4.51
N LEU A 319 -5.83 22.59 4.46
CA LEU A 319 -4.54 22.02 4.06
C LEU A 319 -4.16 22.46 2.66
N ARG A 320 -5.10 22.42 1.71
CA ARG A 320 -4.89 22.85 0.33
C ARG A 320 -4.54 24.34 0.27
N GLN A 321 -5.28 25.20 0.97
CA GLN A 321 -5.01 26.63 1.02
C GLN A 321 -3.60 26.93 1.56
N ARG A 322 -3.18 26.23 2.63
CA ARG A 322 -1.84 26.43 3.21
C ARG A 322 -0.71 25.96 2.30
N LEU A 323 -0.89 24.82 1.62
CA LEU A 323 0.11 24.26 0.72
C LEU A 323 0.26 25.08 -0.56
N MET A 324 -0.79 25.76 -1.00
CA MET A 324 -0.74 26.68 -2.15
C MET A 324 -0.30 28.10 -1.79
N GLY A 325 -0.18 28.39 -0.50
CA GLY A 325 0.24 29.69 0.02
C GLY A 325 1.66 29.70 0.62
N PRO A 326 2.05 30.80 1.27
CA PRO A 326 3.37 30.93 1.91
C PRO A 326 3.58 29.96 3.08
N SER A 327 2.48 29.46 3.67
CA SER A 327 2.49 28.51 4.79
C SER A 327 2.92 27.09 4.43
N ALA A 328 3.15 26.78 3.14
CA ALA A 328 3.61 25.46 2.70
C ALA A 328 4.91 25.02 3.41
N ARG A 329 5.79 25.97 3.74
CA ARG A 329 7.06 25.71 4.42
C ARG A 329 6.89 25.30 5.89
N SER A 330 5.74 25.58 6.49
CA SER A 330 5.43 25.26 7.90
C SER A 330 5.13 23.77 8.12
N PHE A 331 4.87 23.01 7.06
CA PHE A 331 4.72 21.55 7.15
C PHE A 331 6.08 20.90 7.33
N VAL A 332 6.21 20.07 8.37
CA VAL A 332 7.37 19.17 8.47
C VAL A 332 7.17 17.95 7.57
N PRO A 333 8.24 17.29 7.10
CA PRO A 333 8.17 16.08 6.28
C PRO A 333 7.18 15.02 6.77
N GLN A 334 7.14 14.80 8.09
CA GLN A 334 6.21 13.87 8.73
C GLN A 334 4.75 14.25 8.44
N ASP A 335 4.37 15.53 8.59
CA ASP A 335 3.02 16.01 8.32
C ASP A 335 2.58 15.65 6.90
N LEU A 336 3.44 15.91 5.90
CA LEU A 336 3.15 15.65 4.49
C LEU A 336 2.88 14.16 4.24
N SER A 337 3.74 13.29 4.77
CA SER A 337 3.59 11.84 4.63
C SER A 337 2.33 11.31 5.32
N SER A 338 2.02 11.79 6.52
CA SER A 338 0.84 11.39 7.28
C SER A 338 -0.46 11.85 6.63
N ILE A 339 -0.48 13.05 6.06
CA ILE A 339 -1.64 13.55 5.30
C ILE A 339 -1.85 12.69 4.04
N LEU A 340 -0.80 12.45 3.25
CA LEU A 340 -0.91 11.60 2.05
C LEU A 340 -1.47 10.21 2.37
N TRP A 341 -0.94 9.58 3.41
CA TRP A 341 -1.42 8.28 3.88
C TRP A 341 -2.88 8.33 4.36
N ALA A 342 -3.25 9.38 5.09
CA ALA A 342 -4.62 9.56 5.58
C ALA A 342 -5.62 9.77 4.44
N LEU A 343 -5.26 10.53 3.41
CA LEU A 343 -6.09 10.77 2.23
C LEU A 343 -6.34 9.49 1.44
N GLU A 344 -5.36 8.60 1.35
CA GLU A 344 -5.51 7.30 0.70
C GLU A 344 -6.56 6.43 1.41
N ARG A 345 -6.61 6.48 2.74
CA ARG A 345 -7.54 5.68 3.56
C ARG A 345 -8.93 6.28 3.69
N LEU A 346 -9.01 7.58 3.96
CA LEU A 346 -10.29 8.28 4.13
C LEU A 346 -11.02 8.46 2.80
N ARG A 347 -10.26 8.58 1.70
CA ARG A 347 -10.75 8.82 0.34
C ARG A 347 -11.83 9.91 0.25
N PRO A 348 -11.63 11.11 0.82
CA PRO A 348 -12.60 12.18 0.67
C PRO A 348 -12.77 12.57 -0.81
N ASN A 349 -13.98 13.00 -1.16
CA ASN A 349 -14.31 13.52 -2.49
C ASN A 349 -13.53 14.82 -2.76
N GLY A 350 -13.05 15.03 -3.99
CA GLY A 350 -12.36 16.28 -4.36
C GLY A 350 -10.94 16.43 -3.81
N ARG A 351 -10.28 15.32 -3.46
CA ARG A 351 -8.92 15.34 -2.86
C ARG A 351 -7.79 15.56 -3.85
N GLU A 352 -8.08 15.57 -5.15
CA GLU A 352 -7.10 15.51 -6.24
C GLU A 352 -6.13 16.70 -6.21
N GLU A 353 -6.64 17.93 -6.05
CA GLU A 353 -5.81 19.14 -5.97
C GLU A 353 -4.91 19.16 -4.73
N LEU A 354 -5.42 18.67 -3.59
CA LEU A 354 -4.64 18.57 -2.35
C LEU A 354 -3.51 17.55 -2.51
N VAL A 355 -3.78 16.39 -3.12
CA VAL A 355 -2.77 15.37 -3.42
C VAL A 355 -1.69 15.93 -4.34
N GLN A 356 -2.06 16.69 -5.37
CA GLN A 356 -1.10 17.36 -6.25
C GLN A 356 -0.25 18.39 -5.50
N ALA A 357 -0.87 19.22 -4.64
CA ALA A 357 -0.15 20.20 -3.82
C ALA A 357 0.85 19.54 -2.86
N LEU A 358 0.45 18.44 -2.20
CA LEU A 358 1.33 17.65 -1.33
C LEU A 358 2.51 17.05 -2.12
N ALA A 359 2.23 16.44 -3.27
CA ALA A 359 3.27 15.86 -4.13
C ALA A 359 4.25 16.94 -4.62
N ALA A 360 3.72 18.09 -5.07
CA ALA A 360 4.52 19.23 -5.50
C ALA A 360 5.41 19.76 -4.38
N GLU A 361 4.91 19.91 -3.15
CA GLU A 361 5.71 20.34 -2.01
C GLU A 361 6.80 19.29 -1.68
N CYS A 362 6.48 18.00 -1.61
CA CYS A 362 7.48 16.95 -1.37
C CYS A 362 8.63 17.01 -2.39
N LYS A 363 8.30 17.16 -3.69
CA LYS A 363 9.26 17.31 -4.78
C LYS A 363 10.06 18.61 -4.68
N ARG A 364 9.41 19.74 -4.37
CA ARG A 364 10.03 21.07 -4.30
C ARG A 364 11.17 21.14 -3.28
N ARG A 365 11.02 20.45 -2.15
CA ARG A 365 12.06 20.30 -1.12
C ARG A 365 12.95 19.05 -1.31
N SER A 366 12.81 18.35 -2.44
CA SER A 366 13.59 17.15 -2.77
C SER A 366 13.59 16.11 -1.64
N PHE A 367 12.45 15.96 -0.95
CA PHE A 367 12.29 15.08 0.21
C PHE A 367 13.27 15.35 1.37
N ALA A 368 13.84 16.55 1.46
CA ALA A 368 14.71 16.92 2.58
C ALA A 368 14.00 16.75 3.92
N GLY A 369 14.65 16.04 4.85
CA GLY A 369 14.16 15.76 6.20
C GLY A 369 13.12 14.64 6.30
N PHE A 370 12.77 13.96 5.21
CA PHE A 370 11.99 12.72 5.30
C PHE A 370 12.86 11.61 5.91
N ASN A 371 12.30 10.88 6.86
CA ASN A 371 12.86 9.62 7.32
C ASN A 371 12.39 8.47 6.39
N PRO A 372 12.92 7.24 6.53
CA PRO A 372 12.57 6.12 5.65
C PRO A 372 11.05 5.81 5.63
N GLN A 373 10.41 5.84 6.80
CA GLN A 373 8.98 5.65 6.95
C GLN A 373 8.16 6.71 6.21
N GLY A 374 8.50 8.00 6.39
CA GLY A 374 7.78 9.10 5.75
C GLY A 374 7.91 9.06 4.24
N LEU A 375 9.10 8.72 3.73
CA LEU A 375 9.35 8.62 2.28
C LEU A 375 8.60 7.44 1.67
N SER A 376 8.69 6.26 2.29
CA SER A 376 8.00 5.05 1.81
C SER A 376 6.47 5.19 1.87
N ASN A 377 5.91 5.75 2.95
CA ASN A 377 4.48 5.99 3.09
C ASN A 377 3.96 7.01 2.07
N ALA A 378 4.70 8.10 1.83
CA ALA A 378 4.33 9.09 0.83
C ALA A 378 4.31 8.47 -0.58
N ALA A 379 5.34 7.70 -0.93
CA ALA A 379 5.42 7.01 -2.21
C ALA A 379 4.29 5.99 -2.39
N TRP A 380 4.06 5.17 -1.36
CA TRP A 380 2.99 4.18 -1.35
C TRP A 380 1.60 4.83 -1.51
N ALA A 381 1.30 5.86 -0.72
CA ALA A 381 0.00 6.52 -0.76
C ALA A 381 -0.28 7.17 -2.12
N LEU A 382 0.71 7.84 -2.71
CA LEU A 382 0.58 8.44 -4.04
C LEU A 382 0.40 7.40 -5.15
N ALA A 383 1.13 6.28 -5.07
CA ALA A 383 0.96 5.19 -6.02
C ALA A 383 -0.43 4.54 -5.89
N LYS A 384 -0.93 4.38 -4.65
CA LYS A 384 -2.24 3.77 -4.36
C LYS A 384 -3.42 4.65 -4.72
N MET A 385 -3.32 5.97 -4.58
CA MET A 385 -4.40 6.87 -4.97
C MET A 385 -4.60 6.95 -6.50
N GLY A 386 -3.96 6.08 -7.28
CA GLY A 386 -4.29 5.93 -8.68
C GLY A 386 -3.90 7.15 -9.48
N CYS A 387 -2.68 7.64 -9.27
CA CYS A 387 -2.00 8.41 -10.31
C CYS A 387 -1.75 7.47 -11.52
N GLY A 388 -2.82 7.08 -12.21
CA GLY A 388 -2.91 5.98 -13.15
C GLY A 388 -4.24 6.10 -13.91
N GLU A 389 -4.12 6.37 -15.21
CA GLU A 389 -5.15 6.59 -16.24
C GLU A 389 -6.10 7.79 -16.06
N ALA A 390 -6.74 8.01 -14.91
CA ALA A 390 -7.59 9.21 -14.71
C ALA A 390 -6.76 10.52 -14.64
N PHE A 391 -5.48 10.42 -14.30
CA PHE A 391 -4.50 11.52 -14.31
C PHE A 391 -3.62 11.56 -15.57
N ALA A 392 -3.97 10.82 -16.65
CA ALA A 392 -3.15 10.69 -17.86
C ALA A 392 -2.80 12.04 -18.53
N SER A 393 -3.58 13.10 -18.28
CA SER A 393 -3.25 14.48 -18.70
C SER A 393 -2.00 15.06 -18.01
N SER A 394 -1.49 14.40 -16.95
CA SER A 394 -0.39 14.86 -16.08
C SER A 394 0.72 13.82 -15.87
N GLY A 395 0.76 12.74 -16.67
CA GLY A 395 1.67 11.60 -16.47
C GLY A 395 3.16 11.94 -16.33
N HIS A 396 3.62 13.06 -16.92
CA HIS A 396 4.99 13.55 -16.74
C HIS A 396 5.29 14.02 -15.31
N GLN A 397 4.36 14.71 -14.65
CA GLN A 397 4.58 15.28 -13.31
C GLN A 397 4.77 14.19 -12.25
N GLN A 398 4.06 13.07 -12.40
CA GLN A 398 4.15 11.94 -11.51
C GLN A 398 5.47 11.19 -11.65
N GLN A 399 5.94 10.94 -12.88
CA GLN A 399 7.22 10.27 -13.10
C GLN A 399 8.38 11.08 -12.55
N ASP A 400 8.32 12.41 -12.64
CA ASP A 400 9.32 13.27 -12.03
C ASP A 400 9.32 13.20 -10.50
N TRP A 401 8.15 13.05 -9.87
CA TRP A 401 8.07 12.88 -8.42
C TRP A 401 8.74 11.58 -7.99
N PHE A 402 8.43 10.45 -8.65
CA PHE A 402 9.03 9.16 -8.32
C PHE A 402 10.52 9.12 -8.66
N LYS A 403 10.95 9.82 -9.71
CA LYS A 403 12.37 10.06 -9.96
C LYS A 403 13.04 10.80 -8.80
N ALA A 404 12.43 11.88 -8.30
CA ALA A 404 12.95 12.62 -7.15
C ALA A 404 12.96 11.76 -5.87
N ALA A 405 11.93 10.95 -5.64
CA ALA A 405 11.88 10.02 -4.51
C ALA A 405 12.97 8.95 -4.59
N ALA A 406 13.22 8.39 -5.79
CA ALA A 406 14.30 7.44 -6.01
C ALA A 406 15.67 8.06 -5.74
N ILE A 407 15.90 9.30 -6.20
CA ILE A 407 17.14 10.04 -5.92
C ILE A 407 17.30 10.27 -4.41
N ALA A 408 16.25 10.73 -3.73
CA ALA A 408 16.28 10.99 -2.30
C ALA A 408 16.57 9.70 -1.50
N ALA A 409 15.90 8.60 -1.81
CA ALA A 409 16.13 7.30 -1.16
C ALA A 409 17.51 6.70 -1.46
N SER A 410 18.15 7.10 -2.56
CA SER A 410 19.52 6.69 -2.91
C SER A 410 20.59 7.54 -2.23
N ALA A 411 20.22 8.66 -1.58
CA ALA A 411 21.20 9.55 -0.97
C ALA A 411 21.84 8.88 0.27
N PRO A 412 23.14 9.12 0.54
CA PRO A 412 23.83 8.54 1.69
C PRO A 412 23.08 8.82 3.00
N GLY A 413 22.80 7.76 3.77
CA GLY A 413 22.11 7.84 5.05
C GLY A 413 20.59 8.11 5.00
N ALA A 414 20.01 8.41 3.83
CA ALA A 414 18.58 8.72 3.72
C ALA A 414 17.67 7.55 4.14
N MET A 415 18.07 6.34 3.78
CA MET A 415 17.40 5.10 4.18
C MET A 415 18.05 4.44 5.41
N SER A 416 18.87 5.17 6.17
CA SER A 416 19.47 4.63 7.41
C SER A 416 18.38 4.28 8.42
N GLY A 417 18.49 3.08 9.02
CA GLY A 417 17.47 2.56 9.93
C GLY A 417 16.19 2.08 9.24
N ALA A 418 16.15 2.06 7.90
CA ALA A 418 14.99 1.56 7.17
C ALA A 418 14.74 0.08 7.47
N ASN A 419 13.51 -0.26 7.87
CA ASN A 419 13.10 -1.65 8.07
C ASN A 419 12.59 -2.31 6.77
N ALA A 420 12.27 -3.61 6.85
CA ALA A 420 11.80 -4.36 5.68
C ALA A 420 10.51 -3.81 5.05
N GLN A 421 9.57 -3.36 5.89
CA GLN A 421 8.30 -2.80 5.43
C GLN A 421 8.51 -1.52 4.61
N GLU A 422 9.45 -0.68 5.00
CA GLU A 422 9.72 0.59 4.33
C GLU A 422 10.34 0.37 2.94
N TRP A 423 11.26 -0.57 2.80
CA TRP A 423 11.79 -0.99 1.50
C TRP A 423 10.72 -1.64 0.63
N SER A 424 9.92 -2.53 1.21
CA SER A 424 8.79 -3.19 0.55
C SER A 424 7.80 -2.17 -0.01
N ASN A 425 7.31 -1.24 0.82
CA ASN A 425 6.39 -0.19 0.42
C ASN A 425 6.96 0.70 -0.69
N LEU A 426 8.24 1.06 -0.59
CA LEU A 426 8.88 1.92 -1.57
C LEU A 426 8.99 1.25 -2.95
N LEU A 427 9.53 0.02 -3.02
CA LEU A 427 9.65 -0.71 -4.28
C LEU A 427 8.28 -1.12 -4.85
N TYR A 428 7.32 -1.44 -3.97
CA TYR A 428 5.94 -1.69 -4.37
C TYR A 428 5.30 -0.45 -5.02
N ALA A 429 5.52 0.74 -4.47
CA ALA A 429 5.05 1.99 -5.06
C ALA A 429 5.65 2.23 -6.46
N PHE A 430 6.94 1.95 -6.64
CA PHE A 430 7.59 2.01 -7.95
C PHE A 430 6.98 1.02 -8.95
N ALA A 431 6.70 -0.22 -8.51
CA ALA A 431 6.09 -1.25 -9.33
C ALA A 431 4.65 -0.90 -9.76
N LEU A 432 3.82 -0.38 -8.85
CA LEU A 432 2.45 0.07 -9.17
C LEU A 432 2.42 1.11 -10.28
N LEU A 433 3.40 2.01 -10.30
CA LEU A 433 3.52 3.06 -11.31
C LEU A 433 4.38 2.69 -12.51
N ARG A 434 4.90 1.46 -12.49
CA ARG A 434 5.86 0.94 -13.48
C ARG A 434 7.04 1.91 -13.67
N HIS A 435 7.41 2.63 -12.62
CA HIS A 435 8.57 3.52 -12.63
C HIS A 435 9.81 2.69 -12.32
N ARG A 436 10.73 2.59 -13.27
CA ARG A 436 11.98 1.86 -13.05
C ARG A 436 12.92 2.73 -12.20
N PRO A 437 13.25 2.33 -10.96
CA PRO A 437 14.18 3.09 -10.16
C PRO A 437 15.58 3.09 -10.81
N GLY A 438 16.35 4.15 -10.54
CA GLY A 438 17.73 4.26 -11.02
C GLY A 438 18.67 3.26 -10.31
N PRO A 439 19.88 3.03 -10.87
CA PRO A 439 20.84 2.09 -10.30
C PRO A 439 21.26 2.44 -8.86
N GLY A 440 21.28 3.73 -8.50
CA GLY A 440 21.59 4.17 -7.14
C GLY A 440 20.65 3.59 -6.08
N LEU A 441 19.36 3.47 -6.37
CA LEU A 441 18.39 2.91 -5.42
C LEU A 441 18.58 1.39 -5.29
N LEU A 442 18.86 0.72 -6.41
CA LEU A 442 19.12 -0.71 -6.44
C LEU A 442 20.41 -1.06 -5.71
N GLN A 443 21.42 -0.20 -5.77
CA GLN A 443 22.64 -0.31 -4.96
C GLN A 443 22.33 -0.06 -3.47
N ALA A 444 21.51 0.94 -3.15
CA ALA A 444 21.14 1.24 -1.77
C ALA A 444 20.44 0.05 -1.09
N VAL A 445 19.41 -0.54 -1.71
CA VAL A 445 18.71 -1.71 -1.14
C VAL A 445 19.61 -2.96 -1.03
N GLN A 446 20.68 -3.03 -1.84
CA GLN A 446 21.66 -4.11 -1.82
C GLN A 446 22.85 -3.87 -0.89
N ALA A 447 22.91 -2.72 -0.21
CA ALA A 447 23.94 -2.51 0.80
C ALA A 447 23.78 -3.57 1.91
N GLU A 448 24.91 -4.07 2.41
CA GLU A 448 24.96 -5.20 3.34
C GLU A 448 24.06 -5.00 4.57
N VAL A 449 24.08 -3.81 5.16
CA VAL A 449 23.21 -3.44 6.30
C VAL A 449 21.72 -3.60 5.99
N HIS A 450 21.28 -3.30 4.76
CA HIS A 450 19.88 -3.41 4.38
C HIS A 450 19.50 -4.85 4.02
N LEU A 451 20.42 -5.60 3.39
CA LEU A 451 20.22 -7.03 3.18
C LEU A 451 20.13 -7.79 4.51
N GLU A 452 20.95 -7.45 5.49
CA GLU A 452 20.88 -8.03 6.84
C GLU A 452 19.53 -7.72 7.52
N VAL A 453 19.05 -6.46 7.42
CA VAL A 453 17.71 -6.09 7.92
C VAL A 453 16.62 -6.90 7.24
N LEU A 454 16.67 -7.04 5.91
CA LEU A 454 15.68 -7.83 5.17
C LEU A 454 15.73 -9.31 5.56
N HIS A 455 16.92 -9.89 5.64
CA HIS A 455 17.12 -11.27 6.07
C HIS A 455 16.54 -11.51 7.46
N ASN A 456 16.82 -10.63 8.42
CA ASN A 456 16.48 -10.88 9.83
C ASN A 456 15.05 -10.48 10.20
N SER A 457 14.49 -9.47 9.54
CA SER A 457 13.24 -8.82 9.99
C SER A 457 12.09 -8.83 8.97
N ALA A 458 12.34 -9.12 7.69
CA ALA A 458 11.26 -9.15 6.70
C ALA A 458 10.23 -10.23 7.08
N ASN A 459 8.95 -9.86 7.06
CA ASN A 459 7.86 -10.82 7.17
C ASN A 459 7.52 -11.43 5.79
N SER A 460 6.55 -12.33 5.76
CA SER A 460 6.11 -13.01 4.54
C SER A 460 5.59 -12.04 3.48
N GLN A 461 4.85 -11.02 3.92
CA GLN A 461 4.29 -9.98 3.05
C GLN A 461 5.39 -9.08 2.45
N ASP A 462 6.40 -8.70 3.24
CA ASP A 462 7.54 -7.90 2.77
C ASP A 462 8.30 -8.65 1.67
N CYS A 463 8.59 -9.94 1.91
CA CYS A 463 9.28 -10.78 0.93
C CYS A 463 8.48 -10.92 -0.38
N ALA A 464 7.19 -11.28 -0.28
CA ALA A 464 6.33 -11.46 -1.44
C ALA A 464 6.16 -10.15 -2.24
N SER A 465 5.98 -9.02 -1.55
CA SER A 465 5.80 -7.70 -2.18
C SER A 465 7.08 -7.24 -2.88
N LEU A 466 8.25 -7.45 -2.28
CA LEU A 466 9.54 -7.13 -2.89
C LEU A 466 9.81 -7.98 -4.13
N LEU A 467 9.62 -9.31 -4.03
CA LEU A 467 9.77 -10.22 -5.18
C LEU A 467 8.82 -9.83 -6.32
N TRP A 468 7.55 -9.59 -5.99
CA TRP A 468 6.55 -9.14 -6.96
C TRP A 468 6.95 -7.82 -7.61
N SER A 469 7.45 -6.87 -6.84
CA SER A 469 7.88 -5.55 -7.34
C SER A 469 9.05 -5.67 -8.31
N LEU A 470 10.06 -6.49 -7.98
CA LEU A 470 11.19 -6.77 -8.85
C LEU A 470 10.73 -7.44 -10.16
N ALA A 471 9.81 -8.40 -10.07
CA ALA A 471 9.23 -9.07 -11.22
C ALA A 471 8.50 -8.07 -12.14
N ILE A 472 7.58 -7.25 -11.61
CA ILE A 472 6.85 -6.23 -12.39
C ILE A 472 7.80 -5.27 -13.10
N LEU A 473 8.82 -4.77 -12.40
CA LEU A 473 9.81 -3.83 -12.92
C LEU A 473 10.83 -4.48 -13.87
N GLY A 474 10.81 -5.81 -14.00
CA GLY A 474 11.78 -6.57 -14.78
C GLY A 474 13.21 -6.29 -14.31
N LEU A 475 13.42 -6.37 -12.99
CA LEU A 475 14.68 -6.22 -12.30
C LEU A 475 15.14 -7.59 -11.80
N HIS A 476 16.45 -7.86 -11.94
CA HIS A 476 17.06 -9.15 -11.58
C HIS A 476 18.27 -8.89 -10.69
N GLU A 477 18.03 -8.44 -9.47
CA GLU A 477 19.07 -8.18 -8.47
C GLU A 477 19.35 -9.46 -7.68
N GLN A 478 20.28 -10.28 -8.19
CA GLN A 478 20.51 -11.64 -7.70
C GLN A 478 20.67 -11.74 -6.18
N ARG A 479 21.52 -10.90 -5.57
CA ARG A 479 21.76 -10.90 -4.12
C ARG A 479 20.49 -10.62 -3.32
N LEU A 480 19.68 -9.68 -3.79
CA LEU A 480 18.42 -9.33 -3.13
C LEU A 480 17.42 -10.49 -3.24
N VAL A 481 17.31 -11.12 -4.41
CA VAL A 481 16.42 -12.28 -4.61
C VAL A 481 16.89 -13.47 -3.76
N ASP A 482 18.20 -13.70 -3.64
CA ASP A 482 18.79 -14.74 -2.79
C ASP A 482 18.38 -14.54 -1.32
N VAL A 483 18.58 -13.34 -0.75
CA VAL A 483 18.22 -13.00 0.63
C VAL A 483 16.72 -13.14 0.90
N LEU A 484 15.88 -12.62 -0.02
CA LEU A 484 14.42 -12.72 0.12
C LEU A 484 13.95 -14.18 0.04
N GLY A 485 14.59 -14.98 -0.81
CA GLY A 485 14.28 -16.40 -0.96
C GLY A 485 14.66 -17.22 0.26
N GLU A 486 15.82 -16.97 0.85
CA GLU A 486 16.27 -17.59 2.10
C GLU A 486 15.30 -17.28 3.24
N ARG A 487 15.00 -15.99 3.47
CA ARG A 487 14.06 -15.56 4.50
C ARG A 487 12.67 -16.14 4.31
N LEU A 488 12.14 -16.15 3.08
CA LEU A 488 10.84 -16.75 2.80
C LEU A 488 10.83 -18.26 3.09
N GLY A 489 11.95 -18.95 2.83
CA GLY A 489 12.15 -20.35 3.18
C GLY A 489 12.12 -20.61 4.68
N GLU A 490 12.78 -19.76 5.48
CA GLU A 490 12.73 -19.82 6.95
C GLU A 490 11.30 -19.62 7.49
N LEU A 491 10.61 -18.61 6.97
CA LEU A 491 9.22 -18.29 7.36
C LEU A 491 8.28 -19.46 7.03
N LEU A 492 8.44 -20.07 5.86
CA LEU A 492 7.66 -21.22 5.43
C LEU A 492 7.86 -22.43 6.37
N GLN A 493 9.09 -22.69 6.82
CA GLN A 493 9.36 -23.73 7.81
C GLN A 493 8.74 -23.41 9.19
N GLY A 494 8.61 -22.12 9.51
CA GLY A 494 7.93 -21.64 10.72
C GLY A 494 6.43 -21.96 10.75
N VAL A 495 5.77 -22.04 9.58
CA VAL A 495 4.34 -22.39 9.47
C VAL A 495 4.07 -23.79 9.99
N SER A 496 4.93 -24.75 9.66
CA SER A 496 4.86 -26.12 10.19
C SER A 496 5.02 -26.19 11.72
N LYS A 497 5.46 -25.09 12.35
CA LYS A 497 5.62 -24.93 13.81
C LYS A 497 4.54 -24.03 14.43
N GLY A 498 3.44 -23.76 13.71
CA GLY A 498 2.29 -23.00 14.22
C GLY A 498 2.47 -21.47 14.24
N LYS A 499 3.46 -20.93 13.52
CA LYS A 499 3.58 -19.48 13.31
C LYS A 499 2.67 -19.01 12.18
N GLU A 500 2.27 -17.72 12.21
CA GLU A 500 1.55 -17.09 11.10
C GLU A 500 2.29 -17.31 9.78
N GLY A 501 1.57 -17.82 8.78
CA GLY A 501 2.12 -18.19 7.49
C GLY A 501 2.02 -17.10 6.43
N LEU A 502 2.49 -17.44 5.24
CA LEU A 502 2.25 -16.62 4.05
C LEU A 502 0.74 -16.60 3.76
N SER A 503 0.20 -15.47 3.32
CA SER A 503 -1.13 -15.46 2.71
C SER A 503 -1.12 -16.21 1.38
N GLU A 504 -2.29 -16.62 0.89
CA GLU A 504 -2.52 -17.24 -0.42
C GLU A 504 -1.94 -16.37 -1.53
N GLN A 505 -2.22 -15.07 -1.46
CA GLN A 505 -1.66 -14.05 -2.34
C GLN A 505 -0.14 -13.97 -2.23
N GLY A 506 0.41 -14.05 -1.00
CA GLY A 506 1.86 -14.04 -0.77
C GLY A 506 2.56 -15.26 -1.37
N LEU A 507 1.95 -16.44 -1.27
CA LEU A 507 2.43 -17.69 -1.87
C LEU A 507 2.48 -17.58 -3.39
N THR A 508 1.36 -17.19 -4.00
CA THR A 508 1.21 -17.14 -5.46
C THR A 508 2.05 -16.02 -6.06
N ASN A 509 2.09 -14.83 -5.47
CA ASN A 509 2.95 -13.72 -5.92
C ASN A 509 4.43 -14.09 -5.86
N SER A 510 4.88 -14.81 -4.83
CA SER A 510 6.29 -15.22 -4.71
C SER A 510 6.67 -16.23 -5.80
N LEU A 511 5.85 -17.28 -5.99
CA LEU A 511 6.06 -18.27 -7.07
C LEU A 511 6.05 -17.61 -8.44
N TRP A 512 5.05 -16.77 -8.69
CA TRP A 512 4.89 -16.06 -9.95
C TRP A 512 6.05 -15.09 -10.22
N ALA A 513 6.51 -14.37 -9.21
CA ALA A 513 7.64 -13.46 -9.35
C ALA A 513 8.91 -14.20 -9.78
N LEU A 514 9.24 -15.31 -9.12
CA LEU A 514 10.39 -16.15 -9.50
C LEU A 514 10.25 -16.69 -10.94
N ALA A 515 9.03 -17.08 -11.33
CA ALA A 515 8.73 -17.53 -12.68
C ALA A 515 8.90 -16.42 -13.72
N VAL A 516 8.43 -15.20 -13.45
CA VAL A 516 8.63 -14.02 -14.31
C VAL A 516 10.12 -13.74 -14.53
N MET A 517 10.91 -13.77 -13.46
CA MET A 517 12.36 -13.51 -13.50
C MET A 517 13.12 -14.55 -14.34
N GLY A 518 12.59 -15.77 -14.47
CA GLY A 518 13.00 -16.74 -15.49
C GLY A 518 13.44 -18.10 -14.94
N PRO A 519 13.76 -19.04 -15.85
CA PRO A 519 14.06 -20.42 -15.49
C PRO A 519 15.32 -20.56 -14.62
N ASP A 520 16.33 -19.72 -14.80
CA ASP A 520 17.55 -19.75 -13.99
C ASP A 520 17.28 -19.42 -12.51
N VAL A 521 16.38 -18.45 -12.27
CA VAL A 521 15.94 -18.06 -10.92
C VAL A 521 15.12 -19.17 -10.28
N LEU A 522 14.16 -19.76 -11.02
CA LEU A 522 13.41 -20.93 -10.55
C LEU A 522 14.31 -22.12 -10.20
N SER A 523 15.35 -22.38 -11.02
CA SER A 523 16.30 -23.47 -10.80
C SER A 523 17.14 -23.24 -9.53
N ARG A 524 17.68 -22.03 -9.38
CA ARG A 524 18.47 -21.62 -8.22
C ARG A 524 17.68 -21.75 -6.92
N HIS A 525 16.44 -21.28 -6.91
CA HIS A 525 15.57 -21.33 -5.72
C HIS A 525 14.68 -22.58 -5.70
N SER A 526 15.09 -23.67 -6.35
CA SER A 526 14.27 -24.88 -6.48
C SER A 526 13.81 -25.48 -5.14
N GLY A 527 14.62 -25.37 -4.08
CA GLY A 527 14.23 -25.78 -2.73
C GLY A 527 13.06 -24.96 -2.17
N LEU A 528 13.12 -23.64 -2.28
CA LEU A 528 12.05 -22.73 -1.90
C LEU A 528 10.81 -22.95 -2.76
N VAL A 529 10.96 -23.00 -4.09
CA VAL A 529 9.86 -23.24 -5.04
C VAL A 529 9.14 -24.54 -4.69
N LYS A 530 9.88 -25.62 -4.42
CA LYS A 530 9.30 -26.90 -3.96
C LYS A 530 8.48 -26.76 -2.68
N GLY A 531 8.99 -26.00 -1.71
CA GLY A 531 8.28 -25.72 -0.47
C GLY A 531 6.96 -24.97 -0.70
N LEU A 532 7.02 -23.88 -1.47
CA LEU A 532 5.86 -23.05 -1.78
C LEU A 532 4.78 -23.83 -2.55
N LEU A 533 5.17 -24.63 -3.55
CA LEU A 533 4.23 -25.47 -4.31
C LEU A 533 3.53 -26.50 -3.41
N ARG A 534 4.27 -27.12 -2.48
CA ARG A 534 3.68 -28.06 -1.51
C ARG A 534 2.70 -27.39 -0.57
N GLU A 535 2.99 -26.17 -0.14
CA GLU A 535 2.08 -25.41 0.72
C GLU A 535 0.80 -25.03 -0.03
N VAL A 536 0.90 -24.66 -1.31
CA VAL A 536 -0.27 -24.44 -2.18
C VAL A 536 -1.14 -25.71 -2.27
N VAL A 537 -0.53 -26.86 -2.54
CA VAL A 537 -1.25 -28.15 -2.61
C VAL A 537 -1.87 -28.50 -1.26
N ARG A 538 -1.12 -28.36 -0.16
CA ARG A 538 -1.62 -28.64 1.20
C ARG A 538 -2.86 -27.81 1.54
N ARG A 539 -2.86 -26.51 1.23
CA ARG A 539 -4.02 -25.63 1.47
C ARG A 539 -5.20 -25.97 0.57
N TRP A 540 -4.93 -26.27 -0.70
CA TRP A 540 -5.94 -26.73 -1.64
C TRP A 540 -6.65 -28.00 -1.14
N GLU A 541 -5.89 -28.99 -0.67
CA GLU A 541 -6.43 -30.25 -0.16
C GLU A 541 -7.24 -30.07 1.13
N GLN A 542 -6.95 -29.05 1.94
CA GLN A 542 -7.66 -28.78 3.19
C GLN A 542 -8.93 -27.94 3.03
N GLU A 543 -8.90 -26.93 2.15
CA GLU A 543 -9.94 -25.89 2.07
C GLU A 543 -10.64 -25.83 0.71
N GLY A 544 -10.09 -26.50 -0.31
CA GLY A 544 -10.65 -26.58 -1.65
C GLY A 544 -10.54 -25.28 -2.47
N LYS A 545 -11.37 -25.18 -3.51
CA LYS A 545 -11.28 -24.11 -4.53
C LYS A 545 -11.51 -22.69 -3.99
N ALA A 546 -12.28 -22.54 -2.92
CA ALA A 546 -12.67 -21.23 -2.41
C ALA A 546 -11.50 -20.44 -1.79
N ILE A 547 -10.38 -21.11 -1.49
CA ILE A 547 -9.23 -20.47 -0.83
C ILE A 547 -8.42 -19.58 -1.79
N PHE A 548 -8.39 -19.89 -3.09
CA PHE A 548 -7.64 -19.11 -4.08
C PHE A 548 -8.57 -18.28 -4.96
N GLU A 549 -8.26 -17.00 -5.10
CA GLU A 549 -8.91 -16.13 -6.06
C GLU A 549 -8.54 -16.50 -7.51
N ARG A 550 -9.36 -16.03 -8.46
CA ARG A 550 -9.18 -16.33 -9.89
C ARG A 550 -7.78 -15.98 -10.40
N GLU A 551 -7.25 -14.82 -10.04
CA GLU A 551 -5.94 -14.40 -10.57
C GLU A 551 -4.79 -15.21 -9.96
N GLU A 552 -4.90 -15.62 -8.69
CA GLU A 552 -3.92 -16.48 -8.03
C GLU A 552 -3.83 -17.82 -8.76
N LEU A 553 -4.98 -18.37 -9.16
CA LEU A 553 -5.06 -19.56 -10.01
C LEU A 553 -4.43 -19.34 -11.39
N VAL A 554 -4.58 -18.15 -11.99
CA VAL A 554 -3.91 -17.83 -13.26
C VAL A 554 -2.41 -17.66 -13.09
N GLN A 555 -1.95 -17.04 -12.00
CA GLN A 555 -0.53 -16.94 -11.67
C GLN A 555 0.10 -18.31 -11.45
N LEU A 556 -0.57 -19.19 -10.69
CA LEU A 556 -0.15 -20.59 -10.52
C LEU A 556 -0.10 -21.33 -11.86
N TRP A 557 -1.07 -21.09 -12.74
CA TRP A 557 -1.05 -21.66 -14.09
C TRP A 557 0.18 -21.20 -14.87
N GLN A 558 0.49 -19.91 -14.85
CA GLN A 558 1.70 -19.39 -15.51
C GLN A 558 2.98 -20.00 -14.92
N VAL A 559 3.04 -20.19 -13.60
CA VAL A 559 4.15 -20.90 -12.93
C VAL A 559 4.24 -22.35 -13.42
N GLN A 560 3.12 -23.07 -13.51
CA GLN A 560 3.07 -24.44 -14.02
C GLN A 560 3.64 -24.55 -15.44
N GLN A 561 3.31 -23.59 -16.31
CA GLN A 561 3.87 -23.53 -17.67
C GLN A 561 5.38 -23.32 -17.65
N GLU A 562 5.90 -22.40 -16.83
CA GLU A 562 7.35 -22.19 -16.73
C GLU A 562 8.06 -23.45 -16.22
N LEU A 563 7.53 -24.11 -15.18
CA LEU A 563 8.11 -25.32 -14.60
C LEU A 563 8.11 -26.51 -15.57
N GLY A 564 7.02 -26.69 -16.33
CA GLY A 564 6.89 -27.77 -17.31
C GLY A 564 7.95 -27.72 -18.42
N HIS A 565 8.41 -26.51 -18.77
CA HIS A 565 9.38 -26.27 -19.83
C HIS A 565 10.84 -26.15 -19.35
N MET A 566 11.12 -26.20 -18.05
CA MET A 566 12.47 -26.06 -17.48
C MET A 566 13.48 -27.19 -17.79
N SER A 567 13.22 -28.09 -18.75
CA SER A 567 14.02 -29.33 -18.90
C SER A 567 14.73 -29.48 -20.24
N SER A 568 16.04 -29.18 -20.24
CA SER A 568 17.05 -29.90 -21.04
C SER A 568 18.31 -30.29 -20.24
N GLY A 569 18.35 -30.08 -18.91
CA GLY A 569 19.45 -30.53 -18.05
C GLY A 569 19.02 -30.75 -16.60
N ARG A 570 19.15 -32.00 -16.11
CA ARG A 570 18.77 -32.55 -14.78
C ARG A 570 17.28 -32.40 -14.41
N GLY A 571 16.64 -33.52 -14.06
CA GLY A 571 15.18 -33.68 -13.95
C GLY A 571 14.42 -32.92 -12.83
N SER A 572 14.92 -31.79 -12.33
CA SER A 572 14.27 -31.02 -11.26
C SER A 572 12.99 -30.31 -11.70
N GLY A 573 12.96 -29.70 -12.90
CA GLY A 573 11.78 -28.98 -13.41
C GLY A 573 10.54 -29.86 -13.58
N LYS A 574 10.70 -31.04 -14.21
CA LYS A 574 9.64 -32.06 -14.32
C LYS A 574 9.17 -32.59 -12.96
N GLN A 575 10.02 -32.59 -11.94
CA GLN A 575 9.62 -32.99 -10.60
C GLN A 575 8.78 -31.90 -9.92
N LEU A 576 9.14 -30.63 -10.10
CA LEU A 576 8.42 -29.49 -9.55
C LEU A 576 7.04 -29.31 -10.21
N SER A 577 6.96 -29.42 -11.55
CA SER A 577 5.69 -29.29 -12.28
C SER A 577 4.69 -30.39 -11.93
N ARG A 578 5.16 -31.55 -11.43
CA ARG A 578 4.28 -32.62 -10.96
C ARG A 578 3.63 -32.33 -9.62
N ILE A 579 4.15 -31.39 -8.82
CA ILE A 579 3.61 -31.11 -7.48
C ILE A 579 2.18 -30.55 -7.60
N LEU A 580 1.97 -29.50 -8.41
CA LEU A 580 0.63 -28.95 -8.62
C LEU A 580 -0.30 -29.92 -9.36
N ALA A 581 0.26 -30.72 -10.28
CA ALA A 581 -0.51 -31.70 -11.06
C ALA A 581 -0.93 -32.94 -10.25
N ALA A 582 -0.30 -33.19 -9.09
CA ALA A 582 -0.57 -34.34 -8.23
C ALA A 582 -1.60 -34.07 -7.13
N ALA A 583 -2.13 -32.85 -7.00
CA ALA A 583 -3.18 -32.54 -6.03
C ALA A 583 -4.46 -33.31 -6.39
N ASP A 584 -4.85 -34.25 -5.52
CA ASP A 584 -5.93 -35.21 -5.76
C ASP A 584 -7.33 -34.57 -5.78
N GLY A 585 -8.19 -35.10 -6.66
CA GLY A 585 -9.61 -34.77 -6.83
C GLY A 585 -10.18 -35.47 -8.07
N GLU A 586 -11.51 -35.64 -8.15
CA GLU A 586 -12.13 -36.00 -9.44
C GLU A 586 -11.65 -35.02 -10.53
N ARG A 587 -11.48 -35.44 -11.79
CA ARG A 587 -10.90 -34.60 -12.87
C ARG A 587 -11.53 -33.19 -12.95
N SER A 588 -12.80 -33.06 -12.58
CA SER A 588 -13.58 -31.82 -12.54
C SER A 588 -13.28 -30.87 -11.35
N THR A 589 -12.63 -31.34 -10.29
CA THR A 589 -12.36 -30.59 -9.04
C THR A 589 -10.88 -30.46 -8.68
N SER A 590 -9.96 -30.99 -9.51
CA SER A 590 -8.51 -30.85 -9.30
C SER A 590 -8.01 -29.40 -9.39
N LEU A 591 -6.89 -29.10 -8.72
CA LEU A 591 -6.23 -27.78 -8.76
C LEU A 591 -5.87 -27.36 -10.20
N LEU A 592 -5.36 -28.30 -11.01
CA LEU A 592 -5.03 -28.05 -12.42
C LEU A 592 -6.25 -27.64 -13.24
N CYS A 593 -7.39 -28.32 -13.06
CA CYS A 593 -8.65 -27.97 -13.72
C CYS A 593 -9.14 -26.58 -13.27
N ALA A 594 -9.00 -26.24 -11.99
CA ALA A 594 -9.36 -24.91 -11.49
C ALA A 594 -8.48 -23.79 -12.08
N MET A 595 -7.18 -24.05 -12.20
CA MET A 595 -6.22 -23.17 -12.87
C MET A 595 -6.58 -22.97 -14.35
N GLU A 596 -6.84 -24.05 -15.08
CA GLU A 596 -7.27 -24.01 -16.49
C GLU A 596 -8.58 -23.25 -16.68
N HIS A 597 -9.57 -23.51 -15.82
CA HIS A 597 -10.85 -22.81 -15.85
C HIS A 597 -10.71 -21.31 -15.54
N ALA A 598 -9.81 -20.93 -14.62
CA ALA A 598 -9.53 -19.53 -14.32
C ALA A 598 -8.93 -18.80 -15.52
N VAL A 599 -8.00 -19.44 -16.24
CA VAL A 599 -7.42 -18.93 -17.49
C VAL A 599 -8.47 -18.85 -18.59
N GLU A 600 -9.33 -19.87 -18.74
CA GLU A 600 -10.41 -19.86 -19.74
C GLU A 600 -11.42 -18.74 -19.49
N THR A 601 -11.79 -18.52 -18.23
CA THR A 601 -12.70 -17.42 -17.88
C THR A 601 -12.07 -16.05 -18.19
N ARG A 602 -10.75 -15.91 -18.04
CA ARG A 602 -10.03 -14.70 -18.46
C ARG A 602 -10.07 -14.53 -19.98
N ARG A 603 -9.86 -15.61 -20.74
CA ARG A 603 -9.92 -15.61 -22.22
C ARG A 603 -11.28 -15.09 -22.72
N VAL A 604 -12.39 -15.61 -22.18
CA VAL A 604 -13.74 -15.18 -22.57
C VAL A 604 -14.00 -13.70 -22.28
N ALA A 605 -13.43 -13.15 -21.19
CA ALA A 605 -13.54 -11.73 -20.87
C ALA A 605 -12.78 -10.85 -21.88
N ASP A 606 -11.59 -11.28 -22.31
CA ASP A 606 -10.76 -10.58 -23.31
C ASP A 606 -11.40 -10.63 -24.72
N ASP A 607 -12.09 -11.72 -25.06
CA ASP A 607 -12.78 -11.86 -26.36
C ASP A 607 -13.91 -10.84 -26.55
N ASN A 608 -14.61 -10.45 -25.48
CA ASN A 608 -15.71 -9.48 -25.52
C ASN A 608 -15.25 -8.02 -25.65
N THR A 609 -13.94 -7.74 -25.67
CA THR A 609 -13.38 -6.38 -25.82
C THR A 609 -12.43 -6.34 -27.02
N ALA A 610 -12.95 -6.19 -28.25
CA ALA A 610 -12.11 -5.88 -29.41
C ALA A 610 -11.63 -4.43 -29.32
N SER A 611 -10.31 -4.23 -29.25
CA SER A 611 -9.75 -2.88 -29.30
C SER A 611 -9.80 -2.36 -30.74
N PRO A 612 -10.17 -1.09 -31.00
CA PRO A 612 -10.13 -0.48 -32.33
C PRO A 612 -8.77 -0.63 -33.03
N ILE A 613 -7.68 -0.73 -32.26
CA ILE A 613 -6.32 -0.98 -32.77
C ILE A 613 -6.20 -2.38 -33.38
N GLN A 614 -6.81 -3.40 -32.78
CA GLN A 614 -6.79 -4.78 -33.28
C GLN A 614 -7.51 -4.89 -34.63
N GLU A 615 -8.66 -4.23 -34.76
CA GLU A 615 -9.42 -4.18 -36.02
C GLU A 615 -8.61 -3.50 -37.12
N GLN A 616 -8.04 -2.32 -36.83
CA GLN A 616 -7.20 -1.59 -37.78
C GLN A 616 -5.95 -2.38 -38.20
N LEU A 617 -5.31 -3.06 -37.25
CA LEU A 617 -4.15 -3.90 -37.54
C LEU A 617 -4.53 -5.05 -38.47
N THR A 618 -5.67 -5.69 -38.23
CA THR A 618 -6.14 -6.80 -39.06
C THR A 618 -6.48 -6.34 -40.47
N GLN A 619 -7.18 -5.21 -40.61
CA GLN A 619 -7.45 -4.60 -41.91
C GLN A 619 -6.15 -4.29 -42.67
N THR A 620 -5.13 -3.78 -41.96
CA THR A 620 -3.81 -3.50 -42.53
C THR A 620 -3.14 -4.78 -43.02
N LEU A 621 -3.19 -5.86 -42.24
CA LEU A 621 -2.60 -7.16 -42.60
C LEU A 621 -3.34 -7.81 -43.77
N ALA A 622 -4.67 -7.73 -43.82
CA ALA A 622 -5.47 -8.22 -44.96
C ALA A 622 -5.17 -7.44 -46.24
N GLN A 623 -4.92 -6.13 -46.13
CA GLN A 623 -4.50 -5.31 -47.26
C GLN A 623 -3.11 -5.70 -47.76
N LEU A 624 -2.15 -5.91 -46.86
CA LEU A 624 -0.81 -6.43 -47.18
C LEU A 624 -0.88 -7.79 -47.87
N GLN A 625 -1.71 -8.71 -47.36
CA GLN A 625 -1.92 -10.02 -47.98
C GLN A 625 -2.40 -9.88 -49.43
N ARG A 626 -3.39 -9.03 -49.71
CA ARG A 626 -3.87 -8.78 -51.07
C ARG A 626 -2.80 -8.17 -51.97
N GLN A 627 -2.03 -7.20 -51.49
CA GLN A 627 -0.96 -6.55 -52.25
C GLN A 627 0.15 -7.53 -52.64
N LEU A 628 0.58 -8.39 -51.70
CA LEU A 628 1.61 -9.39 -51.94
C LEU A 628 1.13 -10.48 -52.91
N ALA A 629 -0.15 -10.90 -52.79
CA ALA A 629 -0.76 -11.84 -53.73
C ALA A 629 -0.95 -11.26 -55.15
N SER A 630 -0.99 -9.93 -55.28
CA SER A 630 -1.17 -9.23 -56.57
C SER A 630 0.15 -8.83 -57.24
N SER A 631 1.30 -9.14 -56.64
CA SER A 631 2.61 -8.84 -57.24
C SER A 631 2.89 -9.83 -58.37
N PRO A 632 3.11 -9.39 -59.62
CA PRO A 632 3.26 -10.31 -60.73
C PRO A 632 4.57 -11.11 -60.60
N ALA A 633 4.46 -12.40 -60.28
CA ALA A 633 5.36 -13.37 -60.88
C ALA A 633 5.26 -13.17 -62.40
N LEU A 634 6.39 -12.98 -63.10
CA LEU A 634 6.42 -12.77 -64.55
C LEU A 634 5.59 -13.86 -65.26
N VAL A 635 4.36 -13.52 -65.65
CA VAL A 635 3.64 -14.20 -66.72
C VAL A 635 4.12 -13.54 -68.00
N GLY A 636 5.11 -14.16 -68.65
CA GLY A 636 5.76 -13.62 -69.83
C GLY A 636 6.31 -14.71 -70.74
N GLN A 637 5.43 -15.18 -71.63
CA GLN A 637 5.71 -15.73 -72.96
C GLN A 637 6.19 -17.19 -73.07
N THR A 638 5.23 -18.07 -73.34
CA THR A 638 5.43 -19.12 -74.36
C THR A 638 4.33 -19.01 -75.41
N ALA A 639 4.61 -18.24 -76.47
CA ALA A 639 4.02 -18.43 -77.79
C ALA A 639 5.08 -18.12 -78.85
N SER A 640 5.56 -19.20 -79.48
CA SER A 640 6.03 -19.26 -80.88
C SER A 640 7.31 -18.53 -81.34
N MET A 641 8.30 -19.38 -81.67
CA MET A 641 9.23 -19.33 -82.82
C MET A 641 10.52 -18.46 -82.81
N SER A 642 11.63 -19.20 -82.89
CA SER A 642 12.82 -18.97 -83.74
C SER A 642 13.77 -17.81 -83.40
N ASN A 643 14.89 -18.09 -82.72
CA ASN A 643 16.23 -18.07 -83.36
C ASN A 643 17.35 -18.50 -82.39
N LYS A 644 18.42 -19.07 -82.95
CA LYS A 644 19.67 -19.45 -82.26
C LYS A 644 20.47 -18.20 -81.88
N ASN A 645 21.00 -18.14 -80.65
CA ASN A 645 22.41 -17.88 -80.30
C ASN A 645 22.61 -17.21 -78.93
N ALA A 646 23.73 -17.60 -78.31
CA ALA A 646 24.55 -16.88 -77.34
C ALA A 646 24.11 -16.85 -75.85
N SER A 647 24.80 -17.72 -75.12
CA SER A 647 25.21 -17.60 -73.71
C SER A 647 25.60 -16.17 -73.29
N SER A 648 25.03 -15.68 -72.19
CA SER A 648 25.79 -15.02 -71.11
C SER A 648 24.94 -14.84 -69.85
N ASN A 649 25.57 -15.12 -68.71
CA ASN A 649 25.03 -15.15 -67.36
C ASN A 649 24.41 -13.83 -66.90
N VAL A 650 23.17 -13.87 -66.43
CA VAL A 650 22.64 -12.97 -65.39
C VAL A 650 21.87 -13.83 -64.39
N THR A 651 22.53 -14.27 -63.32
CA THR A 651 21.86 -14.82 -62.13
C THR A 651 21.28 -13.65 -61.32
N GLY A 652 20.17 -13.09 -61.81
CA GLY A 652 19.32 -12.19 -61.02
C GLY A 652 18.42 -13.04 -60.14
N SER A 653 18.83 -13.27 -58.89
CA SER A 653 17.94 -13.80 -57.84
C SER A 653 16.82 -12.78 -57.62
N THR A 654 15.67 -12.97 -58.26
CA THR A 654 14.42 -12.30 -57.90
C THR A 654 13.97 -12.82 -56.54
N THR A 655 14.46 -12.19 -55.47
CA THR A 655 13.96 -12.36 -54.10
C THR A 655 12.53 -11.83 -54.02
N THR A 656 11.56 -12.67 -54.36
CA THR A 656 10.17 -12.50 -53.89
C THR A 656 10.19 -12.72 -52.38
N GLY A 657 9.95 -11.67 -51.60
CA GLY A 657 9.82 -11.79 -50.15
C GLY A 657 8.65 -12.72 -49.76
N PRO A 658 8.64 -13.27 -48.54
CA PRO A 658 7.63 -14.23 -48.11
C PRO A 658 6.22 -13.62 -48.16
N THR A 659 5.21 -14.41 -48.56
CA THR A 659 3.81 -13.97 -48.63
C THR A 659 3.02 -14.37 -47.38
N ILE A 660 1.99 -13.59 -47.00
CA ILE A 660 1.05 -13.94 -45.93
C ILE A 660 0.00 -14.94 -46.45
N LEU A 661 -0.05 -16.14 -45.88
CA LEU A 661 -0.98 -17.22 -46.27
C LEU A 661 -2.29 -17.16 -45.49
N SER A 662 -2.24 -16.99 -44.17
CA SER A 662 -3.44 -16.92 -43.33
C SER A 662 -3.31 -15.90 -42.21
N ILE A 663 -4.44 -15.29 -41.84
CA ILE A 663 -4.57 -14.31 -40.76
C ILE A 663 -5.70 -14.78 -39.86
N GLN A 664 -5.41 -15.02 -38.58
CA GLN A 664 -6.40 -15.45 -37.59
C GLN A 664 -6.39 -14.51 -36.39
N GLN A 665 -7.51 -13.87 -36.11
CA GLN A 665 -7.67 -12.97 -34.96
C GLN A 665 -8.04 -13.75 -33.69
N LYS A 666 -7.63 -13.21 -32.53
CA LYS A 666 -8.03 -13.70 -31.19
C LYS A 666 -7.95 -15.23 -31.09
N ARG A 667 -6.83 -15.78 -31.57
CA ARG A 667 -6.68 -17.23 -31.66
C ARG A 667 -6.35 -17.79 -30.28
N GLN A 668 -7.11 -18.80 -29.88
CA GLN A 668 -6.75 -19.63 -28.75
C GLN A 668 -5.55 -20.51 -29.11
N VAL A 669 -4.56 -20.54 -28.22
CA VAL A 669 -3.32 -21.29 -28.41
C VAL A 669 -3.03 -22.04 -27.13
N ASP A 670 -2.89 -23.36 -27.25
CA ASP A 670 -2.57 -24.23 -26.12
C ASP A 670 -1.26 -23.79 -25.45
N GLY A 671 -1.26 -23.76 -24.13
CA GLY A 671 -0.10 -23.36 -23.34
C GLY A 671 0.14 -21.85 -23.22
N ILE A 672 -0.76 -20.99 -23.73
CA ILE A 672 -0.73 -19.53 -23.53
C ILE A 672 -1.89 -19.04 -22.64
N SER A 673 -1.60 -18.17 -21.67
CA SER A 673 -2.64 -17.49 -20.89
C SER A 673 -3.29 -16.38 -21.73
N GLY A 674 -4.62 -16.40 -21.90
CA GLY A 674 -5.32 -15.43 -22.76
C GLY A 674 -5.26 -15.77 -24.26
N CYS A 675 -5.98 -15.00 -25.08
CA CYS A 675 -5.97 -15.15 -26.53
C CYS A 675 -4.71 -14.49 -27.15
N VAL A 676 -4.20 -15.06 -28.23
CA VAL A 676 -3.18 -14.39 -29.06
C VAL A 676 -3.88 -13.41 -29.97
N HIS A 677 -3.42 -12.16 -29.98
CA HIS A 677 -4.11 -11.08 -30.69
C HIS A 677 -4.30 -11.39 -32.18
N ILE A 678 -3.22 -11.74 -32.88
CA ILE A 678 -3.26 -12.21 -34.26
C ILE A 678 -2.22 -13.32 -34.45
N VAL A 679 -2.62 -14.40 -35.12
CA VAL A 679 -1.73 -15.45 -35.60
C VAL A 679 -1.63 -15.37 -37.11
N LEU A 680 -0.42 -15.24 -37.60
CA LEU A 680 -0.07 -15.21 -39.02
C LEU A 680 0.59 -16.52 -39.42
N GLU A 681 0.28 -16.97 -40.62
CA GLU A 681 1.05 -17.99 -41.32
C GLU A 681 1.66 -17.35 -42.55
N VAL A 682 2.97 -17.42 -42.67
CA VAL A 682 3.70 -16.92 -43.84
C VAL A 682 4.25 -18.10 -44.63
N GLU A 683 4.59 -17.83 -45.89
CA GLU A 683 5.17 -18.79 -46.81
C GLU A 683 6.37 -19.54 -46.21
N GLY A 684 6.45 -20.84 -46.48
CA GLY A 684 7.39 -21.74 -45.79
C GLY A 684 6.87 -22.35 -44.48
N GLY A 685 5.57 -22.20 -44.17
CA GLY A 685 4.92 -22.83 -43.01
C GLY A 685 5.26 -22.17 -41.67
N ARG A 686 5.89 -21.00 -41.70
CA ARG A 686 6.29 -20.27 -40.49
C ARG A 686 5.08 -19.58 -39.88
N ARG A 687 4.76 -19.93 -38.62
CA ARG A 687 3.69 -19.29 -37.85
C ARG A 687 4.26 -18.19 -36.97
N MET A 688 3.63 -17.01 -36.99
CA MET A 688 4.04 -15.84 -36.21
C MET A 688 2.89 -15.35 -35.34
N ALA A 689 3.19 -14.95 -34.10
CA ALA A 689 2.23 -14.29 -33.22
C ALA A 689 2.47 -12.78 -33.27
N VAL A 690 1.43 -11.99 -33.54
CA VAL A 690 1.50 -10.52 -33.50
C VAL A 690 0.74 -10.05 -32.26
N GLU A 691 1.43 -9.37 -31.36
CA GLU A 691 0.91 -8.90 -30.08
C GLU A 691 0.85 -7.38 -30.02
N ILE A 692 -0.33 -6.84 -29.72
CA ILE A 692 -0.53 -5.41 -29.53
C ILE A 692 -0.39 -5.09 -28.04
N TYR A 693 0.55 -4.21 -27.71
CA TYR A 693 0.78 -3.82 -26.33
C TYR A 693 0.36 -2.38 -26.06
N GLY A 694 -0.63 -2.22 -25.19
CA GLY A 694 -1.03 -0.95 -24.60
C GLY A 694 -0.03 -0.40 -23.56
N PRO A 695 -0.27 0.83 -23.03
CA PRO A 695 0.64 1.53 -22.11
C PRO A 695 1.05 0.75 -20.87
N LEU A 696 0.16 -0.08 -20.35
CA LEU A 696 0.37 -0.83 -19.11
C LEU A 696 1.36 -2.00 -19.26
N ASN A 697 1.66 -2.41 -20.50
CA ASN A 697 2.64 -3.46 -20.80
C ASN A 697 4.09 -2.96 -20.72
N PHE A 698 4.27 -1.66 -20.55
CA PHE A 698 5.58 -1.03 -20.57
C PHE A 698 5.81 -0.21 -19.29
N LEU A 699 7.08 -0.09 -18.92
CA LEU A 699 7.49 0.80 -17.85
C LEU A 699 7.28 2.25 -18.27
N ALA A 700 6.86 3.07 -17.31
CA ALA A 700 6.56 4.48 -17.49
C ALA A 700 7.83 5.35 -17.46
N CYS A 701 8.90 4.88 -18.10
CA CYS A 701 10.20 5.57 -18.16
C CYS A 701 10.68 5.68 -19.61
N HIS A 702 11.73 6.49 -19.84
CA HIS A 702 12.32 6.67 -21.16
C HIS A 702 12.70 5.31 -21.79
N ARG A 703 12.38 5.16 -23.09
CA ARG A 703 12.50 3.92 -23.90
C ARG A 703 11.43 2.85 -23.67
N HIS A 704 10.50 3.04 -22.73
CA HIS A 704 9.35 2.16 -22.51
C HIS A 704 9.68 0.65 -22.55
N PRO A 705 10.63 0.16 -21.73
CA PRO A 705 10.93 -1.26 -21.70
C PRO A 705 9.69 -2.06 -21.24
N LYS A 706 9.53 -3.28 -21.75
CA LYS A 706 8.45 -4.17 -21.35
C LYS A 706 8.50 -4.49 -19.85
N THR A 707 7.33 -4.59 -19.22
CA THR A 707 7.18 -5.07 -17.84
C THR A 707 7.56 -6.56 -17.74
N GLY A 708 7.79 -7.07 -16.52
CA GLY A 708 7.96 -8.50 -16.30
C GLY A 708 6.84 -9.38 -16.85
N PRO A 709 5.55 -9.11 -16.52
CA PRO A 709 4.43 -9.86 -17.09
C PRO A 709 4.45 -9.92 -18.62
N THR A 710 4.76 -8.80 -19.29
CA THR A 710 4.81 -8.76 -20.76
C THR A 710 5.99 -9.59 -21.29
N LYS A 711 7.15 -9.54 -20.63
CA LYS A 711 8.30 -10.39 -20.97
C LYS A 711 8.01 -11.88 -20.74
N LEU A 712 7.30 -12.23 -19.67
CA LEU A 712 6.84 -13.60 -19.42
C LEU A 712 5.91 -14.06 -20.55
N ARG A 713 4.96 -13.21 -20.97
CA ARG A 713 4.08 -13.50 -22.10
C ARG A 713 4.84 -13.69 -23.41
N ASP A 714 5.76 -12.79 -23.76
CA ASP A 714 6.61 -12.94 -24.95
C ASP A 714 7.36 -14.27 -24.92
N ARG A 715 8.00 -14.59 -23.79
CA ARG A 715 8.77 -15.82 -23.60
C ARG A 715 7.89 -17.07 -23.78
N GLN A 716 6.66 -17.05 -23.28
CA GLN A 716 5.72 -18.15 -23.47
C GLN A 716 5.27 -18.28 -24.94
N LEU A 717 5.00 -17.16 -25.61
CA LEU A 717 4.67 -17.14 -27.04
C LEU A 717 5.84 -17.64 -27.90
N GLU A 718 7.06 -17.22 -27.62
CA GLU A 718 8.26 -17.66 -28.33
C GLU A 718 8.50 -19.17 -28.19
N ARG A 719 8.09 -19.79 -27.07
CA ARG A 719 8.14 -21.25 -26.94
C ARG A 719 7.16 -21.97 -27.86
N VAL A 720 5.98 -21.40 -28.08
CA VAL A 720 4.94 -22.03 -28.91
C VAL A 720 5.14 -21.74 -30.39
N PHE A 721 5.51 -20.51 -30.73
CA PHE A 721 5.66 -20.07 -32.12
C PHE A 721 7.09 -20.19 -32.64
N GLY A 722 8.10 -20.34 -31.76
CA GLY A 722 9.52 -20.33 -32.09
C GLY A 722 10.18 -18.99 -31.79
N ALA A 723 11.48 -19.03 -31.47
CA ALA A 723 12.27 -17.84 -31.19
C ALA A 723 12.27 -16.90 -32.41
N GLY A 724 12.01 -15.61 -32.18
CA GLY A 724 11.93 -14.61 -33.25
C GLY A 724 10.63 -14.63 -34.06
N ASN A 725 9.62 -15.44 -33.67
CA ASN A 725 8.30 -15.49 -34.32
C ASN A 725 7.22 -14.71 -33.56
N VAL A 726 7.60 -13.95 -32.54
CA VAL A 726 6.69 -13.06 -31.80
C VAL A 726 6.98 -11.62 -32.18
N VAL A 727 6.00 -10.97 -32.80
CA VAL A 727 6.08 -9.59 -33.27
C VAL A 727 5.32 -8.70 -32.32
N SER A 728 6.03 -7.77 -31.70
CA SER A 728 5.45 -6.81 -30.79
C SER A 728 5.07 -5.52 -31.52
N VAL A 729 3.83 -5.08 -31.36
CA VAL A 729 3.32 -3.81 -31.89
C VAL A 729 3.01 -2.88 -30.71
N PRO A 730 3.92 -1.96 -30.35
CA PRO A 730 3.68 -1.00 -29.28
C PRO A 730 2.62 0.03 -29.67
N TYR A 731 1.75 0.39 -28.73
CA TYR A 731 0.67 1.35 -28.98
C TYR A 731 1.17 2.72 -29.47
N TRP A 732 2.32 3.21 -28.95
CA TRP A 732 2.84 4.52 -29.33
C TRP A 732 3.34 4.54 -30.77
N ASP A 733 3.98 3.47 -31.23
CA ASP A 733 4.47 3.39 -32.61
C ASP A 733 3.29 3.29 -33.56
N TRP A 734 2.30 2.45 -33.22
CA TRP A 734 1.05 2.36 -33.98
C TRP A 734 0.31 3.69 -34.07
N SER A 735 0.18 4.42 -32.95
CA SER A 735 -0.54 5.70 -32.89
C SER A 735 0.11 6.83 -33.71
N LYS A 736 1.42 6.77 -33.95
CA LYS A 736 2.16 7.79 -34.72
C LYS A 736 1.97 7.64 -36.23
N LEU A 737 1.55 6.45 -36.70
CA LEU A 737 1.43 6.15 -38.12
C LEU A 737 0.21 6.86 -38.72
N ARG A 738 0.47 7.78 -39.65
CA ARG A 738 -0.56 8.56 -40.34
C ARG A 738 -0.98 7.85 -41.63
N GLY A 739 -2.20 7.31 -41.60
CA GLY A 739 -2.86 6.72 -42.77
C GLY A 739 -2.48 5.25 -43.05
N PRO A 740 -3.21 4.57 -43.94
CA PRO A 740 -3.07 3.13 -44.19
C PRO A 740 -1.69 2.71 -44.72
N LYS A 741 -1.14 3.46 -45.68
CA LYS A 741 0.15 3.14 -46.32
C LYS A 741 1.34 3.13 -45.35
N ALA A 742 1.35 4.04 -44.36
CA ALA A 742 2.39 4.06 -43.34
C ALA A 742 2.29 2.83 -42.40
N ARG A 743 1.06 2.38 -42.10
CA ARG A 743 0.81 1.18 -41.30
C ARG A 743 1.20 -0.09 -42.04
N GLU A 744 0.91 -0.16 -43.33
CA GLU A 744 1.35 -1.24 -44.22
C GLU A 744 2.88 -1.36 -44.24
N GLN A 745 3.59 -0.26 -44.48
CA GLN A 745 5.06 -0.23 -44.47
C GLN A 745 5.66 -0.61 -43.12
N TYR A 746 5.06 -0.14 -42.03
CA TYR A 746 5.48 -0.49 -40.67
C TYR A 746 5.34 -2.00 -40.41
N MET A 747 4.18 -2.58 -40.73
CA MET A 747 3.96 -4.01 -40.54
C MET A 747 4.80 -4.87 -41.47
N ALA A 748 4.97 -4.47 -42.74
CA ALA A 748 5.85 -5.17 -43.67
C ALA A 748 7.29 -5.23 -43.13
N ARG A 749 7.79 -4.11 -42.58
CA ARG A 749 9.12 -4.06 -41.95
C ARG A 749 9.23 -4.98 -40.74
N LEU A 750 8.23 -4.97 -39.84
CA LEU A 750 8.23 -5.83 -38.65
C LEU A 750 8.17 -7.31 -39.00
N LEU A 751 7.46 -7.65 -40.07
CA LEU A 751 7.28 -9.03 -40.54
C LEU A 751 8.39 -9.49 -41.51
N GLY A 752 9.29 -8.59 -41.93
CA GLY A 752 10.33 -8.90 -42.91
C GLY A 752 9.78 -9.16 -44.33
N LEU A 753 8.66 -8.52 -44.69
CA LEU A 753 7.99 -8.65 -45.99
C LEU A 753 8.53 -7.57 -46.95
N ALA A 754 8.78 -7.95 -48.21
CA ALA A 754 9.19 -7.03 -49.27
C ALA A 754 7.96 -6.43 -49.98
N LEU A 755 7.79 -5.11 -49.93
CA LEU A 755 6.67 -4.44 -50.60
C LEU A 755 6.97 -4.18 -52.09
N PRO A 756 5.97 -4.26 -52.99
CA PRO A 756 6.14 -3.92 -54.39
C PRO A 756 6.65 -2.47 -54.58
N GLY A 757 7.78 -2.30 -55.27
CA GLY A 757 8.34 -0.98 -55.59
C GLY A 757 9.31 -0.38 -54.57
N GLN A 758 9.71 -1.11 -53.51
CA GLN A 758 10.88 -0.76 -52.70
C GLN A 758 12.14 -1.35 -53.35
N LYS A 759 12.99 -0.49 -53.91
CA LYS A 759 14.36 -0.84 -54.34
C LYS A 759 15.32 -0.78 -53.18
#